data_AF-A0A9D3MNN0-F1
#
_entry.id   AF-A0A9D3MNN0-F1
#
_cell.length_a   1.000
_cell.length_b   1.000
_cell.length_c   1.000
_cell.angle_alpha   90.00
_cell.angle_beta   90.00
_cell.angle_gamma   90.00
#
_symmetry.space_group_name_H-M   'P 1'
#
loop_
_entity.id
_entity.type
_entity.pdbx_description
1 polymer ?
#
loop_
_entity_poly.entity_id
_entity_poly.type
_entity_poly.pdbx_seq_one_letter_code
_entity_poly.pdbx_strand_id
1 'polypeptide(L)'
;MNVNSSQATRLKAEPDDVWNKEDCLTLLERIRSLLPDGDGMKYKTTESHFDWDKVCFGSFTGDMCKQKWQKVSNEVRKFRTMTELIIDATECVKNPYKGKKLKTHPDFPKKPLTPYFRFFMEKRAKYAKIHPEMSNLDLTKILSKKYKELTEKKKLKYIQEFHHEKESFEKNMARFKEQHPELIEERKKSDLPEKPKTPQQLWYNHEKKAYMKLHPDVGQKELKEALRRQWSQLSDKKRLKWISKALELQKAYEDSMRAYHKAHPDSSADEHVKSVLTKAERQLKDKFDGRPTKPPPNGYSLYCAELMVNMKDVPSTERMVLCSKQWKMMTQKEKDMLQKRCEQKKKQYEVDLQRFLESLPEEERDRVLTEEKLGGTRLNMGAAGTPLRAKSPSSKERARDADLDQWVHGLAKKMRDGRKRTRLPETPKTAEEMWQQSVIGDYLAKYRNDRKKAQSAMVSAWKSMDKKEKIPWIKKAAEDQKRYEVQYSTVKEVLDTRTPQSGQSKGKAKFDGEPKKPPVSGYQMFSQELLTNGELNHFSLKERMVEIGKRWHKLSQNQKDKYKKVVEEQQIEYKAELEAWVKSLSPHERAVYKEVSSTKRRSTAKAQGPRAKVRIMKAKAVGATAGGLGAGGGRRAMAYRAKQDTSDSDDDEEKTDSSDSEEEDEEESSGSSDSDDDDDDDENDDDDDEDDDDDDDQSDPTSSSTGDSSETDSD
;
A
#
# COMPACT_ATOMS: atom_id res chain seq x y z
N MET A 1 63.59 -38.89 -13.80
CA MET A 1 62.97 -38.26 -14.98
C MET A 1 61.73 -39.06 -15.35
N ASN A 2 60.56 -38.41 -15.43
CA ASN A 2 59.55 -38.64 -16.46
C ASN A 2 58.46 -37.58 -16.27
N VAL A 3 58.15 -36.83 -17.31
CA VAL A 3 57.19 -35.72 -17.27
C VAL A 3 55.92 -36.20 -17.94
N ASN A 4 54.82 -36.25 -17.19
CA ASN A 4 53.49 -36.53 -17.75
C ASN A 4 52.59 -35.31 -17.49
N SER A 5 52.52 -34.43 -18.50
CA SER A 5 51.83 -33.15 -18.41
C SER A 5 50.41 -33.22 -19.01
N SER A 6 49.59 -32.24 -18.66
CA SER A 6 48.40 -31.80 -19.42
C SER A 6 47.30 -32.82 -19.73
N GLN A 7 46.30 -32.88 -18.84
CA GLN A 7 44.91 -32.73 -19.28
C GLN A 7 44.22 -31.61 -18.50
N ALA A 8 44.48 -30.37 -18.90
CA ALA A 8 43.54 -29.29 -18.63
C ALA A 8 42.26 -29.56 -19.44
N THR A 9 41.09 -29.37 -18.83
CA THR A 9 39.80 -29.45 -19.53
C THR A 9 39.66 -28.27 -20.50
N ARG A 10 40.23 -28.46 -21.70
CA ARG A 10 40.07 -27.55 -22.83
C ARG A 10 38.58 -27.47 -23.16
N LEU A 11 37.94 -26.37 -22.74
CA LEU A 11 36.64 -25.96 -23.25
C LEU A 11 36.67 -26.06 -24.77
N LYS A 12 35.61 -26.58 -25.39
CA LYS A 12 35.43 -26.44 -26.84
C LYS A 12 35.33 -24.95 -27.15
N ALA A 13 36.44 -24.38 -27.61
CA ALA A 13 36.38 -23.21 -28.45
C ALA A 13 35.71 -23.67 -29.74
N GLU A 14 34.46 -23.27 -29.94
CA GLU A 14 33.82 -23.35 -31.25
C GLU A 14 34.67 -22.56 -32.26
N PRO A 15 34.78 -23.03 -33.52
CA PRO A 15 35.61 -22.35 -34.51
C PRO A 15 35.05 -20.96 -34.82
N ASP A 16 35.95 -19.98 -34.86
CA ASP A 16 35.73 -18.61 -35.31
C ASP A 16 34.54 -17.86 -34.69
N ASP A 17 34.68 -17.44 -33.42
CA ASP A 17 33.99 -16.22 -32.99
C ASP A 17 34.69 -15.01 -33.64
N VAL A 18 34.28 -14.69 -34.86
CA VAL A 18 34.81 -13.60 -35.72
C VAL A 18 34.71 -12.21 -35.08
N TRP A 19 34.04 -12.10 -33.93
CA TRP A 19 33.77 -10.88 -33.19
C TRP A 19 34.69 -10.75 -31.98
N ASN A 20 35.60 -9.77 -32.00
CA ASN A 20 36.36 -9.38 -30.82
C ASN A 20 35.51 -8.51 -29.85
N LYS A 21 36.13 -8.06 -28.75
CA LYS A 21 35.47 -7.22 -27.73
C LYS A 21 35.05 -5.86 -28.30
N GLU A 22 35.89 -5.28 -29.13
CA GLU A 22 35.73 -3.97 -29.76
C GLU A 22 34.62 -4.00 -30.83
N ASP A 23 34.45 -5.11 -31.57
CA ASP A 23 33.32 -5.34 -32.47
C ASP A 23 32.01 -5.43 -31.69
N CYS A 24 32.00 -6.14 -30.56
CA CYS A 24 30.82 -6.24 -29.69
C CYS A 24 30.43 -4.87 -29.11
N LEU A 25 31.40 -4.04 -28.72
CA LEU A 25 31.15 -2.67 -28.27
C LEU A 25 30.69 -1.75 -29.42
N THR A 26 31.26 -1.92 -30.62
CA THR A 26 30.87 -1.18 -31.83
C THR A 26 29.43 -1.49 -32.21
N LEU A 27 29.02 -2.76 -32.17
CA LEU A 27 27.63 -3.19 -32.36
C LEU A 27 26.68 -2.49 -31.36
N LEU A 28 27.02 -2.50 -30.08
CA LEU A 28 26.19 -1.93 -29.02
C LEU A 28 26.02 -0.41 -29.18
N GLU A 29 27.09 0.33 -29.48
CA GLU A 29 27.00 1.77 -29.74
C GLU A 29 26.29 2.07 -31.07
N ARG A 30 26.42 1.23 -32.10
CA ARG A 30 25.62 1.36 -33.34
C ARG A 30 24.13 1.17 -33.11
N ILE A 31 23.73 0.13 -32.36
CA ILE A 31 22.32 -0.08 -31.97
C ILE A 31 21.84 1.16 -31.20
N ARG A 32 22.61 1.65 -30.23
CA ARG A 32 22.28 2.85 -29.43
C ARG A 32 22.09 4.10 -30.30
N SER A 33 22.98 4.34 -31.28
CA SER A 33 22.95 5.51 -32.16
C SER A 33 21.73 5.58 -33.09
N LEU A 34 20.99 4.47 -33.22
CA LEU A 34 19.76 4.37 -34.02
C LEU A 34 18.49 4.41 -33.16
N LEU A 35 18.61 4.61 -31.83
CA LEU A 35 17.47 4.80 -30.93
C LEU A 35 17.08 6.28 -30.83
N PRO A 36 15.78 6.60 -30.62
CA PRO A 36 15.36 7.93 -30.23
C PRO A 36 15.88 8.33 -28.84
N ASP A 37 16.12 9.63 -28.62
CA ASP A 37 16.49 10.18 -27.32
C ASP A 37 15.41 9.89 -26.25
N GLY A 38 15.66 8.91 -25.39
CA GLY A 38 14.76 8.48 -24.30
C GLY A 38 13.69 7.49 -24.74
N ASP A 39 14.06 6.20 -24.89
CA ASP A 39 13.14 5.17 -25.38
C ASP A 39 12.16 4.65 -24.29
N GLY A 40 10.91 5.07 -24.35
CA GLY A 40 9.86 4.66 -23.39
C GLY A 40 9.21 3.28 -23.65
N MET A 41 9.76 2.45 -24.54
CA MET A 41 9.17 1.18 -24.96
C MET A 41 9.96 -0.02 -24.43
N LYS A 42 9.30 -1.17 -24.24
CA LYS A 42 9.99 -2.42 -23.88
C LYS A 42 10.94 -2.84 -25.01
N TYR A 43 12.16 -3.24 -24.68
CA TYR A 43 13.20 -3.53 -25.69
C TYR A 43 12.73 -4.44 -26.83
N LYS A 44 11.95 -5.50 -26.56
CA LYS A 44 11.40 -6.42 -27.59
C LYS A 44 10.54 -5.73 -28.65
N THR A 45 9.83 -4.66 -28.30
CA THR A 45 9.00 -3.88 -29.23
C THR A 45 9.87 -2.98 -30.10
N THR A 46 10.93 -2.41 -29.54
CA THR A 46 11.96 -1.67 -30.28
C THR A 46 12.71 -2.62 -31.24
N GLU A 47 13.11 -3.79 -30.75
CA GLU A 47 13.81 -4.86 -31.47
C GLU A 47 13.02 -5.40 -32.68
N SER A 48 11.71 -5.64 -32.53
CA SER A 48 10.86 -6.14 -33.62
C SER A 48 10.62 -5.14 -34.75
N HIS A 49 10.92 -3.85 -34.51
CA HIS A 49 10.83 -2.78 -35.50
C HIS A 49 12.21 -2.21 -35.86
N PHE A 50 13.29 -2.88 -35.44
CA PHE A 50 14.65 -2.39 -35.62
C PHE A 50 15.18 -2.74 -37.01
N ASP A 51 15.76 -1.73 -37.68
CA ASP A 51 16.31 -1.84 -39.01
C ASP A 51 17.77 -2.34 -38.93
N TRP A 52 17.92 -3.67 -38.96
CA TRP A 52 19.20 -4.33 -38.75
C TRP A 52 20.23 -4.04 -39.86
N ASP A 53 19.79 -3.71 -41.08
CA ASP A 53 20.71 -3.35 -42.17
C ASP A 53 21.40 -2.01 -41.91
N LYS A 54 20.78 -1.09 -41.15
CA LYS A 54 21.45 0.15 -40.68
C LYS A 54 22.47 -0.08 -39.56
N VAL A 55 22.46 -1.25 -38.92
CA VAL A 55 23.39 -1.60 -37.82
C VAL A 55 24.74 -2.09 -38.36
N CYS A 56 24.79 -2.53 -39.63
CA CYS A 56 25.97 -3.17 -40.23
C CYS A 56 27.25 -2.31 -40.16
N PHE A 57 28.40 -2.97 -40.02
CA PHE A 57 29.72 -2.34 -40.01
C PHE A 57 30.82 -3.33 -40.38
N GLY A 58 31.90 -2.84 -41.00
CA GLY A 58 33.01 -3.68 -41.45
C GLY A 58 32.53 -4.79 -42.39
N SER A 59 32.83 -6.04 -42.03
CA SER A 59 32.38 -7.25 -42.72
C SER A 59 31.08 -7.86 -42.16
N PHE A 60 30.46 -7.26 -41.14
CA PHE A 60 29.29 -7.80 -40.46
C PHE A 60 27.98 -7.28 -41.07
N THR A 61 27.16 -8.19 -41.60
CA THR A 61 25.82 -7.87 -42.15
C THR A 61 24.79 -7.66 -41.03
N GLY A 62 23.62 -7.10 -41.37
CA GLY A 62 22.54 -6.87 -40.40
C GLY A 62 22.11 -8.12 -39.65
N ASP A 63 22.03 -9.27 -40.31
CA ASP A 63 21.73 -10.55 -39.66
C ASP A 63 22.85 -11.03 -38.71
N MET A 64 24.12 -10.79 -39.04
CA MET A 64 25.23 -11.11 -38.13
C MET A 64 25.17 -10.22 -36.87
N CYS A 65 24.94 -8.91 -37.06
CA CYS A 65 24.70 -7.96 -35.97
C CYS A 65 23.54 -8.40 -35.06
N LYS A 66 22.41 -8.80 -35.67
CA LYS A 66 21.21 -9.29 -34.98
C LYS A 66 21.47 -10.57 -34.18
N GLN A 67 22.21 -11.53 -34.75
CA GLN A 67 22.58 -12.78 -34.08
C GLN A 67 23.52 -12.53 -32.89
N LYS A 68 24.56 -11.69 -33.05
CA LYS A 68 25.47 -11.36 -31.95
C LYS A 68 24.75 -10.56 -30.85
N TRP A 69 23.86 -9.63 -31.21
CA TRP A 69 22.99 -8.95 -30.25
C TRP A 69 22.09 -9.92 -29.47
N GLN A 70 21.45 -10.89 -30.13
CA GLN A 70 20.64 -11.91 -29.44
C GLN A 70 21.48 -12.76 -28.48
N LYS A 71 22.74 -13.09 -28.81
CA LYS A 71 23.68 -13.74 -27.88
C LYS A 71 24.00 -12.83 -26.68
N VAL A 72 24.40 -11.58 -26.88
CA VAL A 72 24.78 -10.66 -25.79
C VAL A 72 23.59 -10.30 -24.89
N SER A 73 22.41 -10.05 -25.46
CA SER A 73 21.18 -9.73 -24.71
C SER A 73 20.59 -10.93 -23.94
N ASN A 74 21.10 -12.16 -24.16
CA ASN A 74 20.79 -13.30 -23.30
C ASN A 74 21.50 -13.24 -21.95
N GLU A 75 22.69 -12.63 -21.88
CA GLU A 75 23.54 -12.59 -20.68
C GLU A 75 23.12 -11.52 -19.65
N VAL A 76 22.15 -10.66 -19.99
CA VAL A 76 21.73 -9.50 -19.20
C VAL A 76 20.24 -9.51 -18.86
N ARG A 77 19.85 -8.85 -17.76
CA ARG A 77 18.48 -8.91 -17.23
C ARG A 77 17.47 -8.27 -18.19
N LYS A 78 16.46 -9.05 -18.63
CA LYS A 78 15.57 -8.79 -19.78
C LYS A 78 14.27 -8.02 -19.47
N PHE A 79 14.28 -7.01 -18.60
CA PHE A 79 13.05 -6.35 -18.11
C PHE A 79 13.14 -4.80 -18.10
N ARG A 80 13.25 -4.19 -19.30
CA ARG A 80 13.59 -2.76 -19.45
C ARG A 80 13.40 -2.21 -20.88
N THR A 81 13.81 -0.95 -21.07
CA THR A 81 13.98 -0.30 -22.38
C THR A 81 15.17 -0.88 -23.15
N MET A 82 15.34 -0.49 -24.42
CA MET A 82 16.51 -0.88 -25.21
C MET A 82 17.77 -0.14 -24.76
N THR A 83 17.69 1.18 -24.48
CA THR A 83 18.87 1.95 -24.01
C THR A 83 19.43 1.38 -22.71
N GLU A 84 18.55 1.10 -21.73
CA GLU A 84 18.94 0.48 -20.47
C GLU A 84 19.55 -0.92 -20.67
N LEU A 85 19.12 -1.67 -21.69
CA LEU A 85 19.60 -3.03 -21.96
C LEU A 85 20.98 -3.01 -22.62
N ILE A 86 21.24 -2.01 -23.47
CA ILE A 86 22.55 -1.76 -24.08
C ILE A 86 23.58 -1.36 -23.03
N ILE A 87 23.19 -0.61 -21.98
CA ILE A 87 24.11 -0.23 -20.89
C ILE A 87 24.66 -1.48 -20.18
N ASP A 88 23.81 -2.39 -19.70
CA ASP A 88 24.27 -3.64 -19.08
C ASP A 88 24.98 -4.56 -20.08
N ALA A 89 24.53 -4.62 -21.34
CA ALA A 89 25.20 -5.40 -22.38
C ALA A 89 26.64 -4.89 -22.61
N THR A 90 26.82 -3.57 -22.58
CA THR A 90 28.13 -2.91 -22.68
C THR A 90 29.00 -3.23 -21.48
N GLU A 91 28.43 -3.23 -20.26
CA GLU A 91 29.15 -3.59 -19.05
C GLU A 91 29.51 -5.09 -19.01
N CYS A 92 28.62 -5.97 -19.48
CA CYS A 92 28.88 -7.41 -19.58
C CYS A 92 29.97 -7.74 -20.61
N VAL A 93 29.98 -7.05 -21.76
CA VAL A 93 31.05 -7.16 -22.76
C VAL A 93 32.37 -6.56 -22.26
N LYS A 94 32.33 -5.49 -21.46
CA LYS A 94 33.53 -4.90 -20.84
C LYS A 94 34.12 -5.83 -19.77
N ASN A 95 33.27 -6.35 -18.89
CA ASN A 95 33.64 -7.06 -17.67
C ASN A 95 32.92 -8.44 -17.60
N PRO A 96 33.29 -9.44 -18.44
CA PRO A 96 32.53 -10.70 -18.58
C PRO A 96 32.42 -11.56 -17.32
N TYR A 97 33.27 -11.28 -16.32
CA TYR A 97 33.34 -12.00 -15.05
C TYR A 97 32.71 -11.24 -13.87
N LYS A 98 32.03 -10.11 -14.11
CA LYS A 98 31.38 -9.35 -13.04
C LYS A 98 30.19 -10.11 -12.44
N GLY A 99 29.90 -9.90 -11.15
CA GLY A 99 28.75 -10.48 -10.46
C GLY A 99 28.75 -12.02 -10.45
N LYS A 100 27.69 -12.66 -10.95
CA LYS A 100 27.52 -14.13 -10.89
C LYS A 100 28.64 -14.94 -11.55
N LYS A 101 29.40 -14.34 -12.48
CA LYS A 101 30.54 -14.99 -13.17
C LYS A 101 31.90 -14.76 -12.46
N LEU A 102 31.93 -14.09 -11.31
CA LEU A 102 33.18 -13.82 -10.58
C LEU A 102 33.83 -15.12 -10.10
N LYS A 103 33.01 -16.05 -9.59
CA LYS A 103 33.41 -17.41 -9.17
C LYS A 103 33.99 -18.27 -10.32
N THR A 104 33.89 -17.83 -11.58
CA THR A 104 34.43 -18.53 -12.77
C THR A 104 35.61 -17.81 -13.45
N HIS A 105 36.07 -16.68 -12.90
CA HIS A 105 37.29 -16.03 -13.40
C HIS A 105 38.53 -16.95 -13.20
N PRO A 106 39.45 -17.09 -14.17
CA PRO A 106 40.58 -18.02 -14.08
C PRO A 106 41.46 -17.83 -12.83
N ASP A 107 41.70 -16.57 -12.45
CA ASP A 107 42.49 -16.22 -11.27
C ASP A 107 41.70 -16.23 -9.94
N PHE A 108 40.39 -16.48 -9.96
CA PHE A 108 39.55 -16.44 -8.74
C PHE A 108 39.97 -17.57 -7.79
N PRO A 109 40.45 -17.27 -6.57
CA PRO A 109 40.87 -18.30 -5.63
C PRO A 109 39.68 -19.16 -5.19
N LYS A 110 39.86 -20.48 -5.19
CA LYS A 110 38.82 -21.43 -4.76
C LYS A 110 38.84 -21.58 -3.24
N LYS A 111 37.66 -21.55 -2.58
CA LYS A 111 37.53 -21.79 -1.13
C LYS A 111 38.29 -23.09 -0.75
N PRO A 112 39.10 -23.10 0.32
CA PRO A 112 39.85 -24.28 0.76
C PRO A 112 38.90 -25.39 1.24
N LEU A 113 39.22 -26.65 0.94
CA LEU A 113 38.40 -27.79 1.36
C LEU A 113 38.45 -27.96 2.88
N THR A 114 37.27 -27.96 3.54
CA THR A 114 37.17 -28.18 4.99
C THR A 114 37.79 -29.52 5.40
N PRO A 115 38.22 -29.70 6.66
CA PRO A 115 38.88 -30.92 7.11
C PRO A 115 38.10 -32.21 6.81
N TYR A 116 36.76 -32.14 6.86
CA TYR A 116 35.89 -33.24 6.46
C TYR A 116 35.88 -33.45 4.94
N PHE A 117 35.65 -32.42 4.12
CA PHE A 117 35.61 -32.57 2.66
C PHE A 117 36.96 -33.01 2.08
N ARG A 118 38.07 -32.58 2.67
CA ARG A 118 39.43 -33.03 2.33
C ARG A 118 39.62 -34.53 2.63
N PHE A 119 39.21 -35.01 3.81
CA PHE A 119 39.17 -36.44 4.12
C PHE A 119 38.25 -37.21 3.14
N PHE A 120 37.05 -36.69 2.90
CA PHE A 120 36.04 -37.30 2.03
C PHE A 120 36.59 -37.50 0.61
N MET A 121 37.19 -36.47 0.00
CA MET A 121 37.84 -36.60 -1.31
C MET A 121 38.97 -37.63 -1.33
N GLU A 122 39.85 -37.66 -0.31
CA GLU A 122 40.99 -38.59 -0.25
C GLU A 122 40.57 -40.06 -0.06
N LYS A 123 39.40 -40.32 0.56
CA LYS A 123 38.87 -41.68 0.80
C LYS A 123 37.79 -42.12 -0.19
N ARG A 124 36.94 -41.22 -0.71
CA ARG A 124 35.84 -41.51 -1.66
C ARG A 124 36.32 -42.35 -2.84
N ALA A 125 37.38 -41.92 -3.52
CA ALA A 125 37.94 -42.61 -4.68
C ALA A 125 38.55 -44.00 -4.37
N LYS A 126 38.72 -44.35 -3.09
CA LYS A 126 39.18 -45.66 -2.61
C LYS A 126 37.99 -46.52 -2.21
N TYR A 127 37.06 -45.98 -1.43
CA TYR A 127 35.84 -46.66 -1.02
C TYR A 127 34.92 -47.02 -2.21
N ALA A 128 34.79 -46.14 -3.21
CA ALA A 128 34.04 -46.43 -4.44
C ALA A 128 34.64 -47.56 -5.29
N LYS A 129 35.94 -47.87 -5.11
CA LYS A 129 36.59 -49.03 -5.76
C LYS A 129 36.49 -50.32 -4.95
N ILE A 130 36.34 -50.20 -3.63
CA ILE A 130 36.14 -51.34 -2.71
C ILE A 130 34.67 -51.76 -2.69
N HIS A 131 33.75 -50.83 -2.96
CA HIS A 131 32.31 -51.07 -3.03
C HIS A 131 31.70 -50.44 -4.30
N PRO A 132 31.94 -51.01 -5.50
CA PRO A 132 31.43 -50.46 -6.76
C PRO A 132 29.89 -50.47 -6.85
N GLU A 133 29.24 -51.35 -6.10
CA GLU A 133 27.77 -51.50 -6.07
C GLU A 133 27.09 -50.55 -5.06
N MET A 134 27.83 -49.87 -4.17
CA MET A 134 27.22 -48.95 -3.20
C MET A 134 26.99 -47.56 -3.80
N SER A 135 25.82 -46.99 -3.50
CA SER A 135 25.43 -45.68 -3.98
C SER A 135 26.36 -44.57 -3.48
N ASN A 136 26.41 -43.47 -4.25
CA ASN A 136 27.11 -42.24 -3.88
C ASN A 136 26.66 -41.71 -2.49
N LEU A 137 25.36 -41.80 -2.21
CA LEU A 137 24.77 -41.41 -0.92
C LEU A 137 25.28 -42.28 0.23
N ASP A 138 25.35 -43.60 0.05
CA ASP A 138 25.74 -44.52 1.12
C ASP A 138 27.24 -44.50 1.39
N LEU A 139 28.06 -44.35 0.35
CA LEU A 139 29.49 -44.02 0.48
C LEU A 139 29.69 -42.72 1.28
N THR A 140 28.81 -41.73 1.11
CA THR A 140 28.87 -40.45 1.84
C THR A 140 28.43 -40.60 3.30
N LYS A 141 27.37 -41.34 3.58
CA LYS A 141 26.94 -41.70 4.97
C LYS A 141 28.06 -42.45 5.70
N ILE A 142 28.68 -43.44 5.06
CA ILE A 142 29.79 -44.24 5.61
C ILE A 142 31.02 -43.36 5.89
N LEU A 143 31.41 -42.50 4.95
CA LEU A 143 32.57 -41.63 5.14
C LEU A 143 32.34 -40.52 6.18
N SER A 144 31.11 -39.98 6.30
CA SER A 144 30.72 -39.09 7.39
C SER A 144 30.86 -39.77 8.76
N LYS A 145 30.34 -41.00 8.90
CA LYS A 145 30.50 -41.80 10.12
C LYS A 145 31.97 -42.11 10.42
N LYS A 146 32.74 -42.55 9.41
CA LYS A 146 34.19 -42.84 9.56
C LYS A 146 35.01 -41.61 9.91
N TYR A 147 34.64 -40.41 9.46
CA TYR A 147 35.30 -39.16 9.87
C TYR A 147 35.02 -38.83 11.34
N LYS A 148 33.77 -38.97 11.80
CA LYS A 148 33.40 -38.79 13.21
C LYS A 148 34.18 -39.75 14.12
N GLU A 149 34.31 -41.01 13.70
CA GLU A 149 35.10 -42.08 14.35
C GLU A 149 36.63 -41.87 14.31
N LEU A 150 37.18 -40.89 13.57
CA LEU A 150 38.63 -40.64 13.59
C LEU A 150 39.09 -40.13 14.96
N THR A 151 40.23 -40.64 15.42
CA THR A 151 40.93 -40.08 16.58
C THR A 151 41.42 -38.66 16.30
N GLU A 152 41.48 -37.82 17.33
CA GLU A 152 41.75 -36.39 17.15
C GLU A 152 43.13 -36.12 16.51
N LYS A 153 44.13 -36.93 16.83
CA LYS A 153 45.45 -36.90 16.18
C LYS A 153 45.41 -37.16 14.66
N LYS A 154 44.36 -37.83 14.14
CA LYS A 154 44.14 -38.03 12.69
C LYS A 154 43.31 -36.90 12.07
N LYS A 155 42.35 -36.31 12.80
CA LYS A 155 41.60 -35.11 12.38
C LYS A 155 42.53 -33.89 12.29
N LEU A 156 43.41 -33.72 13.28
CA LEU A 156 44.37 -32.62 13.38
C LEU A 156 45.21 -32.42 12.12
N LYS A 157 45.58 -33.50 11.42
CA LYS A 157 46.26 -33.42 10.11
C LYS A 157 45.43 -32.61 9.10
N TYR A 158 44.17 -32.99 8.89
CA TYR A 158 43.30 -32.31 7.92
C TYR A 158 42.90 -30.90 8.38
N ILE A 159 42.85 -30.66 9.69
CA ILE A 159 42.68 -29.32 10.29
C ILE A 159 43.88 -28.43 9.98
N GLN A 160 45.12 -28.90 10.19
CA GLN A 160 46.34 -28.15 9.88
C GLN A 160 46.49 -27.88 8.38
N GLU A 161 46.19 -28.86 7.51
CA GLU A 161 46.17 -28.67 6.05
C GLU A 161 45.12 -27.61 5.64
N PHE A 162 43.93 -27.62 6.26
CA PHE A 162 42.90 -26.60 6.01
C PHE A 162 43.33 -25.20 6.47
N HIS A 163 43.95 -25.04 7.64
CA HIS A 163 44.44 -23.72 8.09
C HIS A 163 45.51 -23.16 7.14
N HIS A 164 46.47 -23.99 6.71
CA HIS A 164 47.51 -23.58 5.77
C HIS A 164 46.92 -23.20 4.39
N GLU A 165 45.95 -23.97 3.89
CA GLU A 165 45.27 -23.64 2.63
C GLU A 165 44.32 -22.45 2.76
N LYS A 166 43.76 -22.17 3.94
CA LYS A 166 43.00 -20.96 4.24
C LYS A 166 43.87 -19.71 4.24
N GLU A 167 45.03 -19.73 4.87
CA GLU A 167 46.00 -18.63 4.77
C GLU A 167 46.46 -18.40 3.32
N SER A 168 46.69 -19.46 2.56
CA SER A 168 47.04 -19.37 1.14
C SER A 168 45.90 -18.77 0.32
N PHE A 169 44.66 -19.21 0.55
CA PHE A 169 43.45 -18.63 -0.04
C PHE A 169 43.30 -17.15 0.29
N GLU A 170 43.47 -16.75 1.55
CA GLU A 170 43.37 -15.35 2.00
C GLU A 170 44.44 -14.47 1.31
N LYS A 171 45.68 -14.93 1.21
CA LYS A 171 46.77 -14.24 0.51
C LYS A 171 46.50 -14.12 -1.00
N ASN A 172 46.01 -15.19 -1.63
CA ASN A 172 45.63 -15.17 -3.05
C ASN A 172 44.37 -14.32 -3.31
N MET A 173 43.43 -14.25 -2.37
CA MET A 173 42.22 -13.41 -2.46
C MET A 173 42.53 -11.93 -2.28
N ALA A 174 43.45 -11.58 -1.38
CA ALA A 174 43.99 -10.22 -1.28
C ALA A 174 44.69 -9.80 -2.59
N ARG A 175 45.49 -10.68 -3.18
CA ARG A 175 46.12 -10.44 -4.48
C ARG A 175 45.09 -10.31 -5.62
N PHE A 176 44.05 -11.15 -5.63
CA PHE A 176 42.98 -11.07 -6.61
C PHE A 176 42.20 -9.73 -6.49
N LYS A 177 41.93 -9.26 -5.26
CA LYS A 177 41.38 -7.91 -4.99
C LYS A 177 42.27 -6.77 -5.51
N GLU A 178 43.59 -6.91 -5.39
CA GLU A 178 44.56 -5.92 -5.89
C GLU A 178 44.68 -5.92 -7.42
N GLN A 179 44.58 -7.09 -8.06
CA GLN A 179 44.81 -7.25 -9.50
C GLN A 179 43.56 -7.06 -10.37
N HIS A 180 42.35 -7.28 -9.83
CA HIS A 180 41.07 -7.20 -10.56
C HIS A 180 40.04 -6.31 -9.82
N PRO A 181 40.36 -5.05 -9.47
CA PRO A 181 39.50 -4.19 -8.65
C PRO A 181 38.18 -3.79 -9.34
N GLU A 182 38.10 -3.83 -10.67
CA GLU A 182 36.87 -3.57 -11.45
C GLU A 182 35.91 -4.77 -11.49
N LEU A 183 36.40 -5.99 -11.27
CA LEU A 183 35.57 -7.18 -11.07
C LEU A 183 35.02 -7.27 -9.64
N ILE A 184 35.74 -6.68 -8.68
CA ILE A 184 35.35 -6.61 -7.26
C ILE A 184 34.86 -5.21 -6.94
N GLU A 185 33.62 -4.93 -7.37
CA GLU A 185 32.80 -3.93 -6.70
C GLU A 185 32.50 -4.39 -5.28
N GLU A 186 33.39 -4.06 -4.34
CA GLU A 186 32.89 -3.58 -3.06
C GLU A 186 31.88 -2.49 -3.38
N ARG A 187 30.59 -2.72 -3.07
CA ARG A 187 29.56 -1.70 -3.22
C ARG A 187 30.05 -0.50 -2.40
N LYS A 188 30.61 0.51 -3.07
CA LYS A 188 31.05 1.75 -2.41
C LYS A 188 29.88 2.19 -1.55
N LYS A 189 30.08 2.28 -0.23
CA LYS A 189 29.07 2.84 0.66
C LYS A 189 28.70 4.19 0.05
N SER A 190 27.50 4.26 -0.50
CA SER A 190 27.06 5.42 -1.25
C SER A 190 27.04 6.62 -0.30
N ASP A 191 27.15 7.84 -0.83
CA ASP A 191 27.11 9.06 0.00
C ASP A 191 25.73 9.29 0.67
N LEU A 192 24.79 8.35 0.45
CA LEU A 192 23.58 8.12 1.24
C LEU A 192 23.94 7.63 2.67
N PRO A 193 23.47 8.33 3.72
CA PRO A 193 23.59 7.87 5.10
C PRO A 193 23.14 6.40 5.32
N GLU A 194 23.86 5.68 6.20
CA GLU A 194 23.52 4.31 6.58
C GLU A 194 22.27 4.28 7.49
N LYS A 195 21.28 3.42 7.18
CA LYS A 195 20.00 3.36 7.89
C LYS A 195 20.19 3.05 9.40
N PRO A 196 19.42 3.70 10.29
CA PRO A 196 19.59 3.59 11.74
C PRO A 196 19.17 2.20 12.25
N LYS A 197 19.99 1.62 13.12
CA LYS A 197 19.85 0.24 13.62
C LYS A 197 18.92 0.15 14.83
N THR A 198 18.12 -0.91 14.88
CA THR A 198 17.12 -1.14 15.95
C THR A 198 17.78 -1.36 17.32
N PRO A 199 17.06 -1.20 18.44
CA PRO A 199 17.63 -1.41 19.78
C PRO A 199 18.19 -2.83 19.96
N GLN A 200 17.48 -3.83 19.43
CA GLN A 200 17.92 -5.22 19.41
C GLN A 200 19.19 -5.41 18.57
N GLN A 201 19.27 -4.82 17.37
CA GLN A 201 20.47 -4.88 16.53
C GLN A 201 21.68 -4.21 17.20
N LEU A 202 21.49 -3.07 17.88
CA LEU A 202 22.56 -2.36 18.59
C LEU A 202 23.09 -3.17 19.78
N TRP A 203 22.20 -3.80 20.55
CA TRP A 203 22.58 -4.69 21.64
C TRP A 203 23.23 -5.98 21.13
N TYR A 204 22.66 -6.63 20.11
CA TYR A 204 23.20 -7.85 19.52
C TYR A 204 24.62 -7.62 18.99
N ASN A 205 24.87 -6.51 18.30
CA ASN A 205 26.20 -6.15 17.80
C ASN A 205 27.20 -5.76 18.90
N HIS A 206 26.73 -5.40 20.10
CA HIS A 206 27.56 -5.20 21.28
C HIS A 206 27.92 -6.54 21.93
N GLU A 207 26.92 -7.34 22.28
CA GLU A 207 27.14 -8.62 22.97
C GLU A 207 27.77 -9.68 22.07
N LYS A 208 27.52 -9.70 20.75
CA LYS A 208 28.22 -10.60 19.81
C LYS A 208 29.75 -10.46 19.92
N LYS A 209 30.25 -9.23 20.10
CA LYS A 209 31.68 -8.95 20.27
C LYS A 209 32.21 -9.40 21.63
N ALA A 210 31.41 -9.28 22.69
CA ALA A 210 31.77 -9.77 24.01
C ALA A 210 31.73 -11.31 24.08
N TYR A 211 30.66 -11.93 23.57
CA TYR A 211 30.42 -13.36 23.56
C TYR A 211 31.47 -14.10 22.72
N MET A 212 31.75 -13.67 21.49
CA MET A 212 32.80 -14.30 20.66
C MET A 212 34.21 -14.17 21.24
N LYS A 213 34.45 -13.20 22.14
CA LYS A 213 35.72 -13.09 22.89
C LYS A 213 35.81 -14.08 24.05
N LEU A 214 34.67 -14.48 24.63
CA LEU A 214 34.58 -15.45 25.72
C LEU A 214 34.42 -16.90 25.23
N HIS A 215 33.83 -17.07 24.04
CA HIS A 215 33.56 -18.36 23.41
C HIS A 215 34.00 -18.35 21.93
N PRO A 216 35.33 -18.46 21.65
CA PRO A 216 35.85 -18.38 20.28
C PRO A 216 35.36 -19.52 19.37
N ASP A 217 35.11 -20.70 19.95
CA ASP A 217 34.79 -21.94 19.22
C ASP A 217 33.27 -22.20 19.06
N VAL A 218 32.40 -21.29 19.51
CA VAL A 218 30.94 -21.43 19.40
C VAL A 218 30.45 -21.15 17.97
N GLY A 219 29.58 -22.02 17.46
CA GLY A 219 28.99 -21.88 16.12
C GLY A 219 28.01 -20.70 16.02
N GLN A 220 27.93 -20.07 14.84
CA GLN A 220 27.08 -18.88 14.64
C GLN A 220 25.59 -19.12 14.97
N LYS A 221 25.07 -20.34 14.78
CA LYS A 221 23.68 -20.71 15.14
C LYS A 221 23.44 -20.64 16.65
N GLU A 222 24.32 -21.27 17.43
CA GLU A 222 24.28 -21.28 18.90
C GLU A 222 24.48 -19.86 19.47
N LEU A 223 25.43 -19.10 18.91
CA LEU A 223 25.64 -17.68 19.20
C LEU A 223 24.37 -16.84 18.95
N LYS A 224 23.70 -17.01 17.81
CA LYS A 224 22.47 -16.26 17.46
C LYS A 224 21.32 -16.64 18.40
N GLU A 225 21.21 -17.90 18.80
CA GLU A 225 20.17 -18.36 19.73
C GLU A 225 20.42 -17.90 21.18
N ALA A 226 21.64 -18.05 21.70
CA ALA A 226 22.03 -17.61 23.04
C ALA A 226 21.79 -16.10 23.22
N LEU A 227 22.15 -15.29 22.21
CA LEU A 227 21.87 -13.86 22.22
C LEU A 227 20.36 -13.55 22.07
N ARG A 228 19.60 -14.29 21.26
CA ARG A 228 18.12 -14.11 21.20
C ARG A 228 17.49 -14.35 22.58
N ARG A 229 17.85 -15.45 23.26
CA ARG A 229 17.39 -15.77 24.62
C ARG A 229 17.75 -14.67 25.63
N GLN A 230 18.98 -14.15 25.58
CA GLN A 230 19.41 -13.04 26.44
C GLN A 230 18.66 -11.72 26.16
N TRP A 231 18.32 -11.39 24.91
CA TRP A 231 17.50 -10.21 24.59
C TRP A 231 16.09 -10.30 25.21
N SER A 232 15.45 -11.47 25.10
CA SER A 232 14.14 -11.73 25.70
C SER A 232 14.16 -11.64 27.23
N GLN A 233 15.31 -11.89 27.87
CA GLN A 233 15.52 -11.79 29.31
C GLN A 233 16.09 -10.43 29.79
N LEU A 234 16.34 -9.46 28.90
CA LEU A 234 16.77 -8.13 29.33
C LEU A 234 15.67 -7.40 30.10
N SER A 235 16.01 -6.87 31.28
CA SER A 235 15.12 -5.99 32.02
C SER A 235 14.85 -4.67 31.29
N ASP A 236 13.67 -4.10 31.50
CA ASP A 236 13.22 -2.81 30.95
C ASP A 236 14.29 -1.71 30.99
N LYS A 237 14.97 -1.55 32.12
CA LYS A 237 16.05 -0.55 32.30
C LYS A 237 17.28 -0.80 31.40
N LYS A 238 17.58 -2.07 31.06
CA LYS A 238 18.63 -2.42 30.09
C LYS A 238 18.14 -2.21 28.66
N ARG A 239 16.90 -2.60 28.33
CA ARG A 239 16.29 -2.35 27.00
C ARG A 239 16.24 -0.86 26.67
N LEU A 240 15.80 -0.04 27.62
CA LEU A 240 15.67 1.41 27.47
C LEU A 240 16.99 2.09 27.05
N LYS A 241 18.15 1.64 27.56
CA LYS A 241 19.46 2.15 27.13
C LYS A 241 19.67 2.03 25.62
N TRP A 242 19.25 0.91 25.04
CA TRP A 242 19.38 0.65 23.60
C TRP A 242 18.30 1.35 22.79
N ILE A 243 17.09 1.49 23.34
CA ILE A 243 15.99 2.26 22.77
C ILE A 243 16.38 3.74 22.62
N SER A 244 16.94 4.36 23.67
CA SER A 244 17.44 5.74 23.61
C SER A 244 18.56 5.89 22.59
N LYS A 245 19.51 4.94 22.52
CA LYS A 245 20.62 4.98 21.56
C LYS A 245 20.15 4.78 20.11
N ALA A 246 19.12 3.96 19.88
CA ALA A 246 18.54 3.78 18.54
C ALA A 246 17.86 5.07 18.05
N LEU A 247 17.16 5.79 18.93
CA LEU A 247 16.57 7.09 18.62
C LEU A 247 17.61 8.20 18.41
N GLU A 248 18.72 8.19 19.17
CA GLU A 248 19.86 9.09 18.95
C GLU A 248 20.44 8.90 17.54
N LEU A 249 20.66 7.65 17.13
CA LEU A 249 21.10 7.30 15.77
C LEU A 249 20.04 7.62 14.71
N GLN A 250 18.74 7.46 15.02
CA GLN A 250 17.66 7.89 14.13
C GLN A 250 17.69 9.41 13.91
N LYS A 251 17.88 10.23 14.96
CA LYS A 251 18.00 11.69 14.81
C LYS A 251 19.23 12.07 13.99
N ALA A 252 20.38 11.44 14.26
CA ALA A 252 21.59 11.67 13.47
C ALA A 252 21.42 11.29 11.99
N TYR A 253 20.68 10.22 11.69
CA TYR A 253 20.30 9.85 10.31
C TYR A 253 19.32 10.86 9.69
N GLU A 254 18.27 11.27 10.40
CA GLU A 254 17.31 12.30 9.93
C GLU A 254 18.02 13.62 9.60
N ASP A 255 19.00 14.02 10.40
CA ASP A 255 19.79 15.24 10.20
C ASP A 255 20.78 15.08 9.02
N SER A 256 21.42 13.91 8.88
CA SER A 256 22.32 13.59 7.76
C SER A 256 21.57 13.51 6.42
N MET A 257 20.39 12.88 6.39
CA MET A 257 19.51 12.85 5.22
C MET A 257 19.03 14.25 4.83
N ARG A 258 18.74 15.12 5.81
CA ARG A 258 18.37 16.52 5.55
C ARG A 258 19.53 17.31 4.93
N ALA A 259 20.76 17.05 5.34
CA ALA A 259 21.95 17.62 4.70
C ALA A 259 22.15 17.06 3.28
N TYR A 260 21.98 15.75 3.08
CA TYR A 260 22.08 15.10 1.77
C TYR A 260 21.04 15.63 0.77
N HIS A 261 19.76 15.74 1.15
CA HIS A 261 18.71 16.32 0.30
C HIS A 261 18.94 17.81 0.00
N LYS A 262 19.56 18.56 0.91
CA LYS A 262 19.95 19.96 0.67
C LYS A 262 21.11 20.07 -0.34
N ALA A 263 22.00 19.08 -0.36
CA ALA A 263 23.11 19.01 -1.32
C ALA A 263 22.68 18.48 -2.70
N HIS A 264 21.62 17.66 -2.77
CA HIS A 264 21.13 17.02 -4.00
C HIS A 264 19.63 17.33 -4.26
N PRO A 265 19.27 18.53 -4.75
CA PRO A 265 17.88 18.96 -4.88
C PRO A 265 17.01 18.12 -5.84
N ASP A 266 17.62 17.47 -6.84
CA ASP A 266 16.92 16.61 -7.80
C ASP A 266 16.63 15.20 -7.26
N SER A 267 17.21 14.81 -6.12
CA SER A 267 17.00 13.50 -5.48
C SER A 267 15.65 13.44 -4.73
N SER A 268 14.55 13.52 -5.47
CA SER A 268 13.18 13.48 -4.96
C SER A 268 12.74 12.08 -4.49
N ALA A 269 13.28 11.61 -3.37
CA ALA A 269 12.83 10.40 -2.68
C ALA A 269 12.16 10.75 -1.33
N ASP A 270 10.82 10.74 -1.30
CA ASP A 270 10.02 10.75 -0.06
C ASP A 270 10.03 9.32 0.55
N GLU A 271 11.22 8.81 0.89
CA GLU A 271 11.37 7.51 1.53
C GLU A 271 10.91 7.60 2.99
N HIS A 272 9.68 7.15 3.22
CA HIS A 272 9.04 7.20 4.54
C HIS A 272 9.70 6.20 5.51
N VAL A 273 10.74 6.66 6.21
CA VAL A 273 11.54 5.89 7.17
C VAL A 273 10.61 5.21 8.20
N LYS A 274 10.68 3.87 8.27
CA LYS A 274 9.96 3.07 9.28
C LYS A 274 10.40 3.49 10.70
N SER A 275 9.53 3.31 11.69
CA SER A 275 9.88 3.50 13.11
C SER A 275 11.01 2.52 13.50
N VAL A 276 12.14 3.03 13.98
CA VAL A 276 13.28 2.20 14.43
C VAL A 276 12.94 1.41 15.71
N LEU A 277 11.89 1.82 16.41
CA LEU A 277 11.34 1.11 17.57
C LEU A 277 10.10 0.30 17.23
N THR A 278 10.01 -0.91 17.78
CA THR A 278 8.77 -1.71 17.77
C THR A 278 7.67 -1.07 18.61
N LYS A 279 6.45 -1.60 18.50
CA LYS A 279 5.29 -1.18 19.31
C LYS A 279 5.54 -1.34 20.82
N ALA A 280 6.19 -2.44 21.24
CA ALA A 280 6.51 -2.71 22.64
C ALA A 280 7.63 -1.79 23.16
N GLU A 281 8.69 -1.58 22.37
CA GLU A 281 9.80 -0.68 22.72
C GLU A 281 9.32 0.78 22.84
N ARG A 282 8.44 1.21 21.94
CA ARG A 282 7.79 2.52 22.00
C ARG A 282 6.94 2.67 23.27
N GLN A 283 6.11 1.69 23.60
CA GLN A 283 5.33 1.69 24.85
C GLN A 283 6.22 1.71 26.10
N LEU A 284 7.35 1.01 26.08
CA LEU A 284 8.33 1.04 27.16
C LEU A 284 8.98 2.44 27.31
N LYS A 285 9.31 3.11 26.20
CA LYS A 285 9.80 4.49 26.25
C LYS A 285 8.72 5.46 26.73
N ASP A 286 7.54 5.45 26.11
CA ASP A 286 6.40 6.29 26.48
C ASP A 286 6.12 6.18 28.01
N LYS A 287 6.14 4.96 28.57
CA LYS A 287 5.98 4.69 30.00
C LYS A 287 7.10 5.26 30.88
N PHE A 288 8.35 5.30 30.39
CA PHE A 288 9.49 5.84 31.15
C PHE A 288 9.55 7.37 31.09
N ASP A 289 9.24 7.96 29.93
CA ASP A 289 9.15 9.41 29.74
C ASP A 289 7.98 10.04 30.51
N GLY A 290 7.05 9.22 31.02
CA GLY A 290 5.84 9.66 31.71
C GLY A 290 4.70 10.07 30.78
N ARG A 291 4.75 9.69 29.49
CA ARG A 291 3.66 9.93 28.54
C ARG A 291 2.38 9.23 29.05
N PRO A 292 1.27 9.96 29.26
CA PRO A 292 0.04 9.35 29.76
C PRO A 292 -0.50 8.26 28.84
N THR A 293 -1.07 7.21 29.43
CA THR A 293 -1.65 6.09 28.69
C THR A 293 -3.12 6.34 28.37
N LYS A 294 -3.53 6.05 27.12
CA LYS A 294 -4.90 6.30 26.67
C LYS A 294 -5.90 5.43 27.44
N PRO A 295 -6.91 6.02 28.11
CA PRO A 295 -7.89 5.27 28.87
C PRO A 295 -8.85 4.50 27.95
N PRO A 296 -9.46 3.40 28.44
CA PRO A 296 -10.39 2.59 27.66
C PRO A 296 -11.54 3.42 27.05
N PRO A 297 -11.99 3.09 25.81
CA PRO A 297 -12.84 3.98 25.01
C PRO A 297 -14.29 4.12 25.49
N ASN A 298 -14.79 3.24 26.35
CA ASN A 298 -16.15 3.27 26.90
C ASN A 298 -16.20 2.53 28.27
N GLY A 299 -17.33 2.63 28.98
CA GLY A 299 -17.53 2.00 30.29
C GLY A 299 -17.37 0.48 30.32
N TYR A 300 -17.71 -0.25 29.24
CA TYR A 300 -17.51 -1.70 29.16
C TYR A 300 -16.03 -2.04 29.01
N SER A 301 -15.30 -1.36 28.13
CA SER A 301 -13.85 -1.55 27.98
C SER A 301 -13.10 -1.15 29.26
N LEU A 302 -13.59 -0.15 30.01
CA LEU A 302 -13.05 0.18 31.34
C LEU A 302 -13.29 -0.95 32.34
N TYR A 303 -14.51 -1.48 32.39
CA TYR A 303 -14.86 -2.61 33.24
C TYR A 303 -13.99 -3.84 32.95
N CYS A 304 -13.78 -4.17 31.66
CA CYS A 304 -12.89 -5.26 31.25
C CYS A 304 -11.46 -5.04 31.76
N ALA A 305 -10.90 -3.85 31.53
CA ALA A 305 -9.54 -3.53 31.94
C ALA A 305 -9.34 -3.60 33.46
N GLU A 306 -10.34 -3.18 34.25
CA GLU A 306 -10.26 -3.26 35.72
C GLU A 306 -10.47 -4.70 36.23
N LEU A 307 -11.34 -5.50 35.62
CA LEU A 307 -11.54 -6.91 36.00
C LEU A 307 -10.33 -7.80 35.64
N MET A 308 -9.67 -7.54 34.51
CA MET A 308 -8.48 -8.27 34.06
C MET A 308 -7.26 -8.11 34.98
N VAL A 309 -7.18 -7.01 35.74
CA VAL A 309 -6.12 -6.82 36.75
C VAL A 309 -6.33 -7.70 37.98
N ASN A 310 -7.59 -8.00 38.31
CA ASN A 310 -7.97 -8.71 39.53
C ASN A 310 -8.06 -10.24 39.36
N MET A 311 -8.18 -10.75 38.13
CA MET A 311 -8.08 -12.17 37.82
C MET A 311 -6.84 -12.39 36.96
N LYS A 312 -5.71 -12.78 37.55
CA LYS A 312 -4.45 -12.97 36.81
C LYS A 312 -4.32 -14.38 36.26
N ASP A 313 -4.79 -15.35 37.04
CA ASP A 313 -4.61 -16.79 36.93
C ASP A 313 -5.63 -17.47 35.98
N VAL A 314 -6.44 -16.65 35.28
CA VAL A 314 -7.46 -17.08 34.33
C VAL A 314 -7.02 -16.68 32.92
N PRO A 315 -7.06 -17.58 31.91
CA PRO A 315 -6.66 -17.28 30.53
C PRO A 315 -7.34 -16.03 29.96
N SER A 316 -6.60 -15.25 29.15
CA SER A 316 -7.07 -13.93 28.70
C SER A 316 -8.38 -13.97 27.90
N THR A 317 -8.58 -15.03 27.13
CA THR A 317 -9.82 -15.36 26.41
C THR A 317 -10.99 -15.58 27.37
N GLU A 318 -10.81 -16.42 28.39
CA GLU A 318 -11.82 -16.69 29.43
C GLU A 318 -12.16 -15.44 30.24
N ARG A 319 -11.16 -14.61 30.59
CA ARG A 319 -11.40 -13.32 31.25
C ARG A 319 -12.31 -12.42 30.43
N MET A 320 -12.13 -12.37 29.10
CA MET A 320 -13.01 -11.60 28.21
C MET A 320 -14.45 -12.16 28.19
N VAL A 321 -14.62 -13.49 28.21
CA VAL A 321 -15.93 -14.15 28.31
C VAL A 321 -16.60 -13.81 29.66
N LEU A 322 -15.86 -13.86 30.77
CA LEU A 322 -16.34 -13.47 32.10
C LEU A 322 -16.74 -11.99 32.15
N CYS A 323 -15.94 -11.08 31.59
CA CYS A 323 -16.26 -9.66 31.47
C CYS A 323 -17.59 -9.45 30.72
N SER A 324 -17.78 -10.16 29.59
CA SER A 324 -19.01 -10.10 28.79
C SER A 324 -20.23 -10.66 29.53
N LYS A 325 -20.07 -11.79 30.24
CA LYS A 325 -21.13 -12.42 31.05
C LYS A 325 -21.57 -11.51 32.20
N GLN A 326 -20.62 -11.00 32.99
CA GLN A 326 -20.91 -10.12 34.11
C GLN A 326 -21.51 -8.79 33.62
N TRP A 327 -20.95 -8.14 32.60
CA TRP A 327 -21.52 -6.91 32.05
C TRP A 327 -22.95 -7.08 31.52
N LYS A 328 -23.31 -8.24 30.95
CA LYS A 328 -24.72 -8.53 30.60
C LYS A 328 -25.63 -8.51 31.84
N MET A 329 -25.19 -9.10 32.95
CA MET A 329 -25.93 -9.22 34.21
C MET A 329 -25.98 -7.92 35.05
N MET A 330 -25.03 -6.99 34.87
CA MET A 330 -25.00 -5.72 35.60
C MET A 330 -26.22 -4.82 35.31
N THR A 331 -26.65 -4.04 36.31
CA THR A 331 -27.74 -3.06 36.16
C THR A 331 -27.32 -1.87 35.30
N GLN A 332 -28.30 -1.15 34.74
CA GLN A 332 -28.01 0.07 33.98
C GLN A 332 -27.31 1.14 34.83
N LYS A 333 -27.70 1.28 36.11
CA LYS A 333 -27.08 2.21 37.06
C LYS A 333 -25.57 1.99 37.21
N GLU A 334 -25.12 0.74 37.26
CA GLU A 334 -23.69 0.41 37.37
C GLU A 334 -22.95 0.64 36.05
N LYS A 335 -23.59 0.33 34.92
CA LYS A 335 -23.08 0.63 33.57
C LYS A 335 -22.88 2.14 33.37
N ASP A 336 -23.84 2.95 33.83
CA ASP A 336 -23.78 4.42 33.77
C ASP A 336 -22.67 4.97 34.68
N MET A 337 -22.47 4.39 35.88
CA MET A 337 -21.34 4.76 36.76
C MET A 337 -19.98 4.43 36.12
N LEU A 338 -19.84 3.29 35.46
CA LEU A 338 -18.61 2.90 34.75
C LEU A 338 -18.38 3.75 33.49
N GLN A 339 -19.42 4.12 32.77
CA GLN A 339 -19.35 5.08 31.66
C GLN A 339 -18.90 6.47 32.15
N LYS A 340 -19.48 6.98 33.24
CA LYS A 340 -19.08 8.24 33.87
C LYS A 340 -17.61 8.21 34.36
N ARG A 341 -17.14 7.08 34.89
CA ARG A 341 -15.74 6.89 35.30
C ARG A 341 -14.78 6.80 34.10
N CYS A 342 -15.22 6.24 32.98
CA CYS A 342 -14.49 6.29 31.70
C CYS A 342 -14.34 7.73 31.20
N GLU A 343 -15.42 8.52 31.24
CA GLU A 343 -15.39 9.95 30.86
C GLU A 343 -14.51 10.78 31.81
N GLN A 344 -14.50 10.49 33.10
CA GLN A 344 -13.58 11.12 34.06
C GLN A 344 -12.11 10.75 33.77
N LYS A 345 -11.82 9.46 33.49
CA LYS A 345 -10.47 9.02 33.10
C LYS A 345 -10.01 9.64 31.78
N LYS A 346 -10.91 9.90 30.82
CA LYS A 346 -10.59 10.65 29.58
C LYS A 346 -10.20 12.10 29.85
N LYS A 347 -10.98 12.83 30.67
CA LYS A 347 -10.66 14.21 31.06
C LYS A 347 -9.35 14.30 31.83
N GLN A 348 -9.07 13.33 32.70
CA GLN A 348 -7.80 13.24 33.41
C GLN A 348 -6.64 13.02 32.43
N TYR A 349 -6.78 12.08 31.49
CA TYR A 349 -5.81 11.85 30.41
C TYR A 349 -5.57 13.10 29.54
N GLU A 350 -6.62 13.87 29.21
CA GLU A 350 -6.50 15.13 28.45
C GLU A 350 -5.65 16.17 29.20
N VAL A 351 -5.88 16.33 30.51
CA VAL A 351 -5.10 17.23 31.39
C VAL A 351 -3.65 16.75 31.56
N ASP A 352 -3.45 15.46 31.81
CA ASP A 352 -2.11 14.90 31.99
C ASP A 352 -1.32 14.92 30.69
N LEU A 353 -1.96 14.71 29.53
CA LEU A 353 -1.33 14.80 28.21
C LEU A 353 -0.92 16.24 27.90
N GLN A 354 -1.77 17.23 28.25
CA GLN A 354 -1.40 18.63 28.12
C GLN A 354 -0.18 18.97 29.00
N ARG A 355 -0.17 18.56 30.27
CA ARG A 355 0.99 18.74 31.16
C ARG A 355 2.26 18.08 30.61
N PHE A 356 2.14 16.87 30.05
CA PHE A 356 3.26 16.18 29.41
C PHE A 356 3.79 16.96 28.21
N LEU A 357 2.91 17.44 27.33
CA LEU A 357 3.29 18.30 26.20
C LEU A 357 3.94 19.60 26.67
N GLU A 358 3.43 20.24 27.71
CA GLU A 358 4.03 21.46 28.29
C GLU A 358 5.44 21.22 28.86
N SER A 359 5.77 19.99 29.26
CA SER A 359 7.12 19.61 29.74
C SER A 359 8.13 19.27 28.65
N LEU A 360 7.70 19.09 27.39
CA LEU A 360 8.57 18.68 26.28
C LEU A 360 9.20 19.88 25.52
N PRO A 361 10.40 19.70 24.95
CA PRO A 361 10.97 20.62 23.96
C PRO A 361 10.06 20.81 22.75
N GLU A 362 10.09 22.00 22.13
CA GLU A 362 9.16 22.36 21.05
C GLU A 362 9.18 21.42 19.84
N GLU A 363 10.36 20.94 19.42
CA GLU A 363 10.50 19.93 18.36
C GLU A 363 9.79 18.61 18.70
N GLU A 364 9.75 18.23 19.98
CA GLU A 364 9.15 16.99 20.46
C GLU A 364 7.64 17.17 20.72
N ARG A 365 7.20 18.35 21.16
CA ARG A 365 5.76 18.70 21.24
C ARG A 365 5.06 18.50 19.91
N ASP A 366 5.62 19.02 18.83
CA ASP A 366 5.03 18.91 17.49
C ASP A 366 5.08 17.48 16.94
N ARG A 367 6.13 16.70 17.25
CA ARG A 367 6.17 15.25 16.95
C ARG A 367 5.06 14.50 17.71
N VAL A 368 4.90 14.71 19.01
CA VAL A 368 3.84 14.04 19.80
C VAL A 368 2.44 14.49 19.37
N LEU A 369 2.22 15.78 19.12
CA LEU A 369 0.93 16.30 18.63
C LEU A 369 0.55 15.74 17.25
N THR A 370 1.52 15.52 16.37
CA THR A 370 1.27 14.91 15.06
C THR A 370 1.03 13.39 15.18
N GLU A 371 1.78 12.67 16.03
CA GLU A 371 1.48 11.27 16.36
C GLU A 371 0.06 11.09 16.91
N GLU A 372 -0.34 11.90 17.89
CA GLU A 372 -1.68 11.86 18.50
C GLU A 372 -2.78 12.06 17.44
N LYS A 373 -2.59 13.04 16.56
CA LYS A 373 -3.53 13.40 15.49
C LYS A 373 -3.66 12.32 14.41
N LEU A 374 -2.59 11.56 14.12
CA LEU A 374 -2.66 10.38 13.25
C LEU A 374 -3.26 9.16 13.98
N GLY A 375 -2.85 8.92 15.22
CA GLY A 375 -3.25 7.75 16.02
C GLY A 375 -4.77 7.64 16.20
N GLY A 376 -5.44 8.78 16.42
CA GLY A 376 -6.91 8.84 16.51
C GLY A 376 -7.66 8.34 15.26
N THR A 377 -6.99 8.23 14.10
CA THR A 377 -7.60 7.71 12.86
C THR A 377 -7.41 6.20 12.69
N ARG A 378 -6.42 5.57 13.35
CA ARG A 378 -6.12 4.14 13.18
C ARG A 378 -6.93 3.20 14.08
N LEU A 379 -7.42 3.67 15.23
CA LEU A 379 -8.13 2.85 16.24
C LEU A 379 -9.55 2.38 15.85
N ASN A 380 -9.96 2.49 14.58
CA ASN A 380 -11.31 2.15 14.11
C ASN A 380 -11.33 1.04 13.02
N MET A 381 -10.22 0.30 12.86
CA MET A 381 -10.17 -0.94 12.07
C MET A 381 -9.30 -1.95 12.84
N GLY A 382 -9.87 -3.09 13.23
CA GLY A 382 -9.18 -4.05 14.10
C GLY A 382 -10.08 -5.19 14.59
N ALA A 383 -10.77 -5.87 13.66
CA ALA A 383 -11.60 -7.05 13.94
C ALA A 383 -11.85 -7.88 12.67
N ALA A 384 -10.77 -8.42 12.08
CA ALA A 384 -10.81 -9.44 11.01
C ALA A 384 -9.45 -10.16 10.99
N GLY A 385 -9.45 -11.49 10.87
CA GLY A 385 -8.24 -12.32 10.91
C GLY A 385 -7.66 -12.67 9.53
N THR A 386 -6.49 -13.31 9.53
CA THR A 386 -5.74 -13.80 8.37
C THR A 386 -6.11 -15.24 7.98
N PRO A 387 -6.19 -15.58 6.68
CA PRO A 387 -6.37 -16.96 6.18
C PRO A 387 -5.07 -17.53 5.55
N LEU A 388 -4.97 -18.87 5.49
CA LEU A 388 -3.83 -19.58 4.89
C LEU A 388 -4.18 -20.43 3.65
N ARG A 389 -3.11 -20.74 2.90
CA ARG A 389 -2.90 -21.39 1.60
C ARG A 389 -3.75 -22.65 1.26
N ALA A 390 -3.96 -22.92 -0.04
CA ALA A 390 -4.84 -23.97 -0.59
C ALA A 390 -4.15 -25.04 -1.48
N LYS A 391 -4.88 -26.14 -1.78
CA LYS A 391 -4.67 -27.15 -2.85
C LYS A 391 -6.02 -27.84 -3.20
N SER A 392 -6.16 -28.50 -4.36
CA SER A 392 -7.41 -29.19 -4.83
C SER A 392 -7.10 -30.32 -5.84
N PRO A 393 -8.02 -31.29 -6.06
CA PRO A 393 -8.96 -31.24 -7.20
C PRO A 393 -10.41 -31.69 -6.86
N SER A 394 -11.28 -31.93 -7.86
CA SER A 394 -12.75 -32.20 -7.71
C SER A 394 -13.09 -33.72 -7.63
N SER A 395 -14.31 -34.30 -7.73
CA SER A 395 -15.58 -33.96 -8.44
C SER A 395 -16.73 -34.92 -7.98
N LYS A 396 -18.05 -34.85 -8.29
CA LYS A 396 -18.99 -33.80 -8.78
C LYS A 396 -20.44 -34.39 -9.00
N GLU A 397 -21.39 -34.27 -8.05
CA GLU A 397 -22.85 -34.22 -8.37
C GLU A 397 -23.77 -33.59 -7.27
N ARG A 398 -25.11 -33.68 -7.41
CA ARG A 398 -26.13 -32.71 -6.88
C ARG A 398 -26.93 -33.15 -5.63
N ALA A 399 -27.18 -32.21 -4.68
CA ALA A 399 -28.51 -31.58 -4.42
C ALA A 399 -28.76 -31.05 -2.98
N ARG A 400 -29.39 -29.86 -2.89
CA ARG A 400 -30.14 -29.24 -1.75
C ARG A 400 -29.41 -28.76 -0.46
N ASP A 401 -29.17 -27.44 -0.45
CA ASP A 401 -29.74 -26.45 0.51
C ASP A 401 -29.10 -26.23 1.91
N ALA A 402 -28.08 -25.34 1.99
CA ALA A 402 -27.91 -24.32 3.05
C ALA A 402 -26.88 -23.23 2.63
N ASP A 403 -27.16 -21.95 2.95
CA ASP A 403 -26.28 -20.76 2.81
C ASP A 403 -24.98 -20.90 3.67
N LEU A 404 -23.83 -20.25 3.37
CA LEU A 404 -23.35 -19.48 2.21
C LEU A 404 -21.83 -19.25 2.37
N ASP A 405 -21.05 -19.25 1.27
CA ASP A 405 -19.63 -18.84 1.25
C ASP A 405 -19.29 -18.04 -0.03
N GLN A 406 -18.04 -17.56 -0.09
CA GLN A 406 -17.24 -17.17 -1.26
C GLN A 406 -17.11 -15.66 -1.58
N TRP A 407 -15.87 -15.27 -1.95
CA TRP A 407 -15.47 -13.88 -2.21
C TRP A 407 -14.53 -13.80 -3.45
N VAL A 408 -15.01 -13.21 -4.56
CA VAL A 408 -14.21 -12.64 -5.69
C VAL A 408 -13.45 -13.72 -6.53
N HIS A 409 -13.32 -13.71 -7.87
CA HIS A 409 -12.87 -12.73 -8.88
C HIS A 409 -13.57 -13.00 -10.26
N GLY A 410 -13.57 -12.11 -11.26
CA GLY A 410 -13.08 -10.73 -11.36
C GLY A 410 -12.98 -10.23 -12.83
N LEU A 411 -12.41 -9.02 -13.02
CA LEU A 411 -12.02 -8.36 -14.32
C LEU A 411 -13.18 -7.88 -15.25
N ALA A 412 -13.10 -6.73 -15.96
CA ALA A 412 -12.03 -5.71 -16.08
C ALA A 412 -12.55 -4.29 -16.47
N LYS A 413 -11.65 -3.29 -16.36
CA LYS A 413 -11.71 -1.87 -16.86
C LYS A 413 -12.65 -0.90 -16.09
N LYS A 414 -12.25 0.34 -15.75
CA LYS A 414 -10.92 1.02 -15.88
C LYS A 414 -10.75 2.17 -14.86
N MET A 415 -9.49 2.52 -14.57
CA MET A 415 -9.00 3.55 -13.63
C MET A 415 -9.57 4.98 -13.81
N ARG A 416 -9.74 5.73 -12.71
CA ARG A 416 -9.27 7.13 -12.57
C ARG A 416 -9.14 7.58 -11.10
N ASP A 417 -8.34 8.63 -10.87
CA ASP A 417 -7.75 9.01 -9.58
C ASP A 417 -8.72 9.53 -8.48
N GLY A 418 -8.48 9.10 -7.25
CA GLY A 418 -9.23 9.52 -6.05
C GLY A 418 -8.38 10.29 -5.03
N ARG A 419 -8.27 11.61 -5.21
CA ARG A 419 -7.54 12.53 -4.31
C ARG A 419 -8.02 12.37 -2.85
N LYS A 420 -7.11 12.09 -1.89
CA LYS A 420 -7.44 11.93 -0.45
C LYS A 420 -8.26 13.13 0.04
N ARG A 421 -9.55 12.92 0.35
CA ARG A 421 -10.42 13.94 0.95
C ARG A 421 -10.26 13.92 2.46
N THR A 422 -10.03 15.08 3.06
CA THR A 422 -10.23 15.29 4.51
C THR A 422 -11.64 14.86 4.89
N ARG A 423 -11.79 14.00 5.91
CA ARG A 423 -13.11 13.63 6.43
C ARG A 423 -13.77 14.88 7.03
N LEU A 424 -14.82 15.35 6.37
CA LEU A 424 -15.74 16.33 6.94
C LEU A 424 -16.64 15.63 7.97
N PRO A 425 -17.23 16.35 8.95
CA PRO A 425 -18.25 15.80 9.83
C PRO A 425 -19.38 15.15 9.04
N GLU A 426 -19.92 14.03 9.54
CA GLU A 426 -21.07 13.36 8.93
C GLU A 426 -22.30 14.29 8.94
N THR A 427 -22.96 14.44 7.80
CA THR A 427 -24.16 15.28 7.65
C THR A 427 -25.26 14.85 8.64
N PRO A 428 -25.98 15.81 9.24
CA PRO A 428 -26.94 15.54 10.30
C PRO A 428 -28.13 14.74 9.77
N LYS A 429 -28.57 13.77 10.57
CA LYS A 429 -29.60 12.79 10.20
C LYS A 429 -30.99 13.35 10.47
N THR A 430 -31.93 13.14 9.56
CA THR A 430 -33.34 13.49 9.78
C THR A 430 -33.98 12.63 10.86
N ALA A 431 -35.08 13.11 11.45
CA ALA A 431 -35.85 12.35 12.44
C ALA A 431 -36.31 10.99 11.90
N GLU A 432 -36.65 10.91 10.61
CA GLU A 432 -36.98 9.66 9.94
C GLU A 432 -35.77 8.72 9.88
N GLU A 433 -34.61 9.19 9.42
CA GLU A 433 -33.39 8.37 9.34
C GLU A 433 -32.90 7.90 10.71
N MET A 434 -33.07 8.69 11.77
CA MET A 434 -32.74 8.29 13.14
C MET A 434 -33.67 7.21 13.69
N TRP A 435 -34.98 7.33 13.44
CA TRP A 435 -35.94 6.28 13.78
C TRP A 435 -35.68 5.02 12.95
N GLN A 436 -35.51 5.15 11.64
CA GLN A 436 -35.18 4.05 10.73
C GLN A 436 -33.92 3.31 11.21
N GLN A 437 -32.84 4.01 11.54
CA GLN A 437 -31.61 3.40 12.06
C GLN A 437 -31.81 2.65 13.39
N SER A 438 -32.78 3.05 14.21
CA SER A 438 -33.10 2.34 15.47
C SER A 438 -33.91 1.06 15.28
N VAL A 439 -34.72 0.95 14.22
CA VAL A 439 -35.61 -0.20 13.97
C VAL A 439 -35.18 -1.08 12.80
N ILE A 440 -34.11 -0.73 12.08
CA ILE A 440 -33.71 -1.45 10.85
C ILE A 440 -33.36 -2.92 11.09
N GLY A 441 -32.85 -3.27 12.28
CA GLY A 441 -32.61 -4.68 12.66
C GLY A 441 -33.91 -5.48 12.71
N ASP A 442 -34.88 -5.02 13.50
CA ASP A 442 -36.21 -5.63 13.63
C ASP A 442 -36.93 -5.76 12.29
N TYR A 443 -36.86 -4.73 11.44
CA TYR A 443 -37.51 -4.76 10.13
C TYR A 443 -36.78 -5.67 9.14
N LEU A 444 -35.45 -5.75 9.16
CA LEU A 444 -34.73 -6.76 8.36
C LEU A 444 -35.09 -8.17 8.80
N ALA A 445 -35.15 -8.45 10.11
CA ALA A 445 -35.60 -9.75 10.64
C ALA A 445 -37.04 -10.08 10.20
N LYS A 446 -37.98 -9.16 10.39
CA LYS A 446 -39.41 -9.32 9.99
C LYS A 446 -39.60 -9.59 8.50
N TYR A 447 -38.73 -9.06 7.64
CA TYR A 447 -38.80 -9.23 6.18
C TYR A 447 -37.77 -10.22 5.60
N ARG A 448 -37.24 -11.15 6.41
CA ARG A 448 -36.26 -12.18 5.98
C ARG A 448 -35.05 -11.57 5.23
N ASN A 449 -34.49 -10.51 5.79
CA ASN A 449 -33.40 -9.71 5.22
C ASN A 449 -33.69 -9.02 3.87
N ASP A 450 -34.93 -9.02 3.36
CA ASP A 450 -35.31 -8.20 2.20
C ASP A 450 -35.25 -6.70 2.57
N ARG A 451 -34.10 -6.09 2.28
CA ARG A 451 -33.81 -4.69 2.58
C ARG A 451 -34.76 -3.71 1.88
N LYS A 452 -35.35 -4.08 0.73
CA LYS A 452 -36.31 -3.22 0.02
C LYS A 452 -37.69 -3.26 0.69
N LYS A 453 -38.19 -4.46 1.03
CA LYS A 453 -39.45 -4.60 1.78
C LYS A 453 -39.33 -4.01 3.19
N ALA A 454 -38.23 -4.25 3.89
CA ALA A 454 -37.92 -3.64 5.18
C ALA A 454 -37.96 -2.11 5.10
N GLN A 455 -37.19 -1.49 4.20
CA GLN A 455 -37.20 -0.02 4.03
C GLN A 455 -38.58 0.52 3.62
N SER A 456 -39.31 -0.15 2.72
CA SER A 456 -40.66 0.29 2.32
C SER A 456 -41.65 0.22 3.48
N ALA A 457 -41.59 -0.83 4.31
CA ALA A 457 -42.44 -0.97 5.48
C ALA A 457 -42.07 0.05 6.57
N MET A 458 -40.77 0.35 6.75
CA MET A 458 -40.30 1.40 7.65
C MET A 458 -40.83 2.78 7.21
N VAL A 459 -40.69 3.15 5.92
CA VAL A 459 -41.20 4.42 5.38
C VAL A 459 -42.73 4.52 5.52
N SER A 460 -43.47 3.41 5.34
CA SER A 460 -44.92 3.39 5.56
C SER A 460 -45.29 3.56 7.04
N ALA A 461 -44.61 2.83 7.94
CA ALA A 461 -44.84 2.94 9.38
C ALA A 461 -44.49 4.34 9.92
N TRP A 462 -43.38 4.94 9.46
CA TRP A 462 -43.05 6.33 9.78
C TRP A 462 -44.12 7.31 9.28
N LYS A 463 -44.74 7.07 8.12
CA LYS A 463 -45.85 7.93 7.65
C LYS A 463 -47.08 7.79 8.55
N SER A 464 -47.46 6.58 8.96
CA SER A 464 -48.61 6.34 9.85
C SER A 464 -48.37 6.69 11.32
N MET A 465 -47.11 6.74 11.78
CA MET A 465 -46.77 7.10 13.17
C MET A 465 -47.36 8.45 13.58
N ASP A 466 -47.78 8.55 14.83
CA ASP A 466 -48.48 9.70 15.34
C ASP A 466 -47.53 10.89 15.62
N LYS A 467 -48.07 12.11 15.67
CA LYS A 467 -47.25 13.32 15.96
C LYS A 467 -46.52 13.20 17.30
N LYS A 468 -47.15 12.56 18.30
CA LYS A 468 -46.56 12.32 19.63
C LYS A 468 -45.35 11.38 19.56
N GLU A 469 -45.45 10.31 18.78
CA GLU A 469 -44.40 9.29 18.62
C GLU A 469 -43.17 9.82 17.85
N LYS A 470 -43.38 10.85 17.01
CA LYS A 470 -42.32 11.52 16.24
C LYS A 470 -41.50 12.51 17.07
N ILE A 471 -42.03 13.06 18.17
CA ILE A 471 -41.35 14.07 19.00
C ILE A 471 -39.96 13.63 19.51
N PRO A 472 -39.76 12.41 20.06
CA PRO A 472 -38.43 11.96 20.49
C PRO A 472 -37.39 11.98 19.36
N TRP A 473 -37.78 11.55 18.16
CA TRP A 473 -36.89 11.48 16.99
C TRP A 473 -36.60 12.87 16.40
N ILE A 474 -37.57 13.78 16.45
CA ILE A 474 -37.38 15.20 16.10
C ILE A 474 -36.41 15.87 17.08
N LYS A 475 -36.54 15.62 18.39
CA LYS A 475 -35.57 16.10 19.39
C LYS A 475 -34.17 15.54 19.12
N LYS A 476 -34.05 14.24 18.86
CA LYS A 476 -32.76 13.57 18.59
C LYS A 476 -32.10 14.08 17.30
N ALA A 477 -32.88 14.39 16.27
CA ALA A 477 -32.38 14.99 15.02
C ALA A 477 -31.93 16.46 15.23
N ALA A 478 -32.63 17.23 16.07
CA ALA A 478 -32.19 18.57 16.47
C ALA A 478 -30.92 18.56 17.33
N GLU A 479 -30.67 17.49 18.07
CA GLU A 479 -29.42 17.24 18.79
C GLU A 479 -28.28 16.82 17.84
N ASP A 480 -28.57 15.97 16.84
CA ASP A 480 -27.61 15.60 15.79
C ASP A 480 -27.23 16.78 14.88
N GLN A 481 -28.17 17.70 14.63
CA GLN A 481 -27.93 18.98 13.99
C GLN A 481 -26.94 19.84 14.81
N LYS A 482 -27.13 19.94 16.14
CA LYS A 482 -26.18 20.64 17.02
C LYS A 482 -24.80 19.97 17.06
N ARG A 483 -24.75 18.63 17.09
CA ARG A 483 -23.48 17.88 16.96
C ARG A 483 -22.76 18.28 15.66
N TYR A 484 -23.47 18.30 14.54
CA TYR A 484 -22.90 18.70 13.26
C TYR A 484 -22.42 20.15 13.25
N GLU A 485 -23.22 21.09 13.78
CA GLU A 485 -22.86 22.51 13.84
C GLU A 485 -21.61 22.75 14.70
N VAL A 486 -21.50 22.12 15.87
CA VAL A 486 -20.31 22.19 16.72
C VAL A 486 -19.10 21.55 16.02
N GLN A 487 -19.22 20.32 15.50
CA GLN A 487 -18.13 19.65 14.79
C GLN A 487 -17.68 20.42 13.55
N TYR A 488 -18.60 21.06 12.82
CA TYR A 488 -18.29 21.90 11.67
C TYR A 488 -17.63 23.22 12.08
N SER A 489 -18.04 23.83 13.19
CA SER A 489 -17.39 25.01 13.77
C SER A 489 -15.95 24.71 14.19
N THR A 490 -15.71 23.63 14.95
CA THR A 490 -14.35 23.23 15.35
C THR A 490 -13.48 22.87 14.13
N VAL A 491 -14.03 22.20 13.12
CA VAL A 491 -13.29 21.91 11.87
C VAL A 491 -12.97 23.19 11.07
N LYS A 492 -13.82 24.22 11.13
CA LYS A 492 -13.57 25.53 10.53
C LYS A 492 -12.49 26.30 11.30
N GLU A 493 -12.58 26.33 12.63
CA GLU A 493 -11.62 26.96 13.53
C GLU A 493 -10.21 26.34 13.41
N VAL A 494 -10.12 25.00 13.30
CA VAL A 494 -8.89 24.25 12.99
C VAL A 494 -8.38 24.47 11.55
N LEU A 495 -9.18 25.08 10.67
CA LEU A 495 -8.79 25.50 9.32
C LEU A 495 -8.25 26.94 9.33
N ASP A 496 -8.94 27.84 10.03
CA ASP A 496 -8.59 29.27 10.12
C ASP A 496 -7.31 29.47 10.97
N THR A 497 -7.08 28.65 12.00
CA THR A 497 -5.85 28.66 12.83
C THR A 497 -4.60 28.06 12.15
N ARG A 498 -4.68 27.62 10.89
CA ARG A 498 -3.60 26.87 10.21
C ARG A 498 -3.01 27.57 8.98
N THR A 499 -2.60 28.84 9.15
CA THR A 499 -1.77 29.55 8.15
C THR A 499 -0.61 30.35 8.76
N PRO A 500 0.63 29.88 8.55
CA PRO A 500 1.72 30.71 8.05
C PRO A 500 2.00 30.41 6.56
N GLN A 501 2.85 31.21 5.92
CA GLN A 501 3.08 31.16 4.46
C GLN A 501 3.94 29.97 4.01
N SER A 502 3.46 29.17 3.05
CA SER A 502 4.18 28.76 1.81
C SER A 502 3.41 27.64 1.06
N GLY A 503 3.83 27.29 -0.17
CA GLY A 503 3.36 26.07 -0.86
C GLY A 503 2.01 26.14 -1.59
N GLN A 504 1.82 27.10 -2.51
CA GLN A 504 0.59 27.15 -3.34
C GLN A 504 0.47 25.97 -4.34
N SER A 505 -0.22 24.90 -3.96
CA SER A 505 -0.74 23.93 -4.95
C SER A 505 -1.94 24.51 -5.70
N LYS A 506 -2.06 24.20 -7.00
CA LYS A 506 -3.00 24.85 -7.94
C LYS A 506 -4.47 24.60 -7.56
N GLY A 507 -5.13 25.57 -6.91
CA GLY A 507 -6.50 25.37 -6.40
C GLY A 507 -7.26 26.64 -5.98
N LYS A 508 -7.57 27.53 -6.94
CA LYS A 508 -8.33 28.80 -6.74
C LYS A 508 -7.77 29.69 -5.61
N ALA A 509 -6.88 30.62 -5.96
CA ALA A 509 -6.62 31.77 -5.11
C ALA A 509 -7.95 32.44 -4.74
N LYS A 510 -8.26 32.44 -3.44
CA LYS A 510 -9.25 33.33 -2.83
C LYS A 510 -8.46 34.55 -2.37
N PHE A 511 -8.83 35.73 -2.83
CA PHE A 511 -8.30 36.97 -2.29
C PHE A 511 -9.22 37.37 -1.15
N ASP A 512 -8.65 37.75 0.00
CA ASP A 512 -9.49 38.07 1.15
C ASP A 512 -10.26 39.37 0.94
N GLY A 513 -11.47 39.43 1.48
CA GLY A 513 -12.43 40.50 1.21
C GLY A 513 -12.96 40.60 -0.24
N GLU A 514 -12.64 39.68 -1.17
CA GLU A 514 -13.20 39.71 -2.54
C GLU A 514 -14.75 39.70 -2.46
N PRO A 515 -15.45 40.71 -3.02
CA PRO A 515 -16.91 40.80 -2.93
C PRO A 515 -17.62 39.53 -3.43
N LYS A 516 -18.76 39.20 -2.78
CA LYS A 516 -19.54 38.00 -3.09
C LYS A 516 -20.44 38.23 -4.30
N LYS A 517 -20.42 37.31 -5.25
CA LYS A 517 -21.25 37.42 -6.46
C LYS A 517 -22.75 37.30 -6.13
N PRO A 518 -23.58 38.26 -6.55
CA PRO A 518 -25.02 38.15 -6.42
C PRO A 518 -25.56 37.05 -7.36
N PRO A 519 -26.80 36.59 -7.15
CA PRO A 519 -27.43 35.60 -8.03
C PRO A 519 -27.51 36.06 -9.49
N VAL A 520 -27.54 35.09 -10.42
CA VAL A 520 -27.48 35.36 -11.87
C VAL A 520 -28.85 35.20 -12.57
N SER A 521 -29.92 35.04 -11.81
CA SER A 521 -31.29 34.90 -12.32
C SER A 521 -32.33 35.29 -11.26
N GLY A 522 -33.43 35.91 -11.67
CA GLY A 522 -34.52 36.30 -10.76
C GLY A 522 -35.11 35.11 -9.99
N TYR A 523 -35.10 33.90 -10.58
CA TYR A 523 -35.47 32.68 -9.88
C TYR A 523 -34.54 32.37 -8.70
N GLN A 524 -33.24 32.65 -8.85
CA GLN A 524 -32.27 32.41 -7.79
C GLN A 524 -32.46 33.41 -6.64
N MET A 525 -32.69 34.70 -6.93
CA MET A 525 -33.05 35.68 -5.89
C MET A 525 -34.32 35.26 -5.13
N PHE A 526 -35.39 34.92 -5.84
CA PHE A 526 -36.63 34.44 -5.23
C PHE A 526 -36.42 33.15 -4.39
N SER A 527 -35.56 32.24 -4.86
CA SER A 527 -35.21 31.04 -4.09
C SER A 527 -34.39 31.36 -2.84
N GLN A 528 -33.49 32.34 -2.91
CA GLN A 528 -32.68 32.76 -1.79
C GLN A 528 -33.53 33.47 -0.73
N GLU A 529 -34.44 34.35 -1.14
CA GLU A 529 -35.42 34.99 -0.26
C GLU A 529 -36.28 33.95 0.46
N LEU A 530 -36.94 33.03 -0.26
CA LEU A 530 -37.77 31.99 0.36
C LEU A 530 -37.00 30.96 1.22
N LEU A 531 -35.69 30.81 1.01
CA LEU A 531 -34.82 30.01 1.91
C LEU A 531 -34.32 30.81 3.12
N THR A 532 -34.29 32.14 3.05
CA THR A 532 -33.78 33.04 4.12
C THR A 532 -34.91 33.50 5.05
N ASN A 533 -36.10 33.78 4.51
CA ASN A 533 -37.29 34.23 5.25
C ASN A 533 -37.89 33.15 6.18
N GLY A 534 -37.32 31.94 6.20
CA GLY A 534 -37.61 30.91 7.20
C GLY A 534 -38.93 30.14 7.04
N GLU A 535 -39.93 30.66 6.30
CA GLU A 535 -41.25 30.04 6.10
C GLU A 535 -41.19 28.53 5.83
N LEU A 536 -40.26 28.12 4.97
CA LEU A 536 -40.16 26.75 4.46
C LEU A 536 -39.29 25.83 5.32
N ASN A 537 -38.70 26.29 6.43
CA ASN A 537 -37.71 25.54 7.23
C ASN A 537 -38.24 24.23 7.86
N HIS A 538 -39.55 23.97 7.81
CA HIS A 538 -40.16 22.72 8.22
C HIS A 538 -40.08 21.60 7.17
N PHE A 539 -39.61 21.91 5.94
CA PHE A 539 -39.37 20.95 4.86
C PHE A 539 -37.87 20.68 4.66
N SER A 540 -37.50 19.48 4.17
CA SER A 540 -36.12 19.19 3.78
C SER A 540 -35.67 20.09 2.63
N LEU A 541 -34.36 20.33 2.46
CA LEU A 541 -33.86 21.20 1.39
C LEU A 541 -34.35 20.77 -0.01
N LYS A 542 -34.53 19.47 -0.25
CA LYS A 542 -35.06 18.93 -1.50
C LYS A 542 -36.52 19.34 -1.73
N GLU A 543 -37.35 19.25 -0.69
CA GLU A 543 -38.76 19.67 -0.72
C GLU A 543 -38.90 21.19 -0.79
N ARG A 544 -38.06 21.95 -0.06
CA ARG A 544 -37.99 23.42 -0.15
C ARG A 544 -37.76 23.86 -1.60
N MET A 545 -36.80 23.26 -2.30
CA MET A 545 -36.52 23.59 -3.71
C MET A 545 -37.68 23.22 -4.65
N VAL A 546 -38.41 22.12 -4.39
CA VAL A 546 -39.61 21.75 -5.16
C VAL A 546 -40.75 22.76 -4.93
N GLU A 547 -40.98 23.16 -3.68
CA GLU A 547 -42.03 24.12 -3.31
C GLU A 547 -41.71 25.54 -3.83
N ILE A 548 -40.45 25.99 -3.74
CA ILE A 548 -39.96 27.22 -4.37
C ILE A 548 -40.18 27.19 -5.89
N GLY A 549 -39.92 26.05 -6.53
CA GLY A 549 -40.22 25.86 -7.96
C GLY A 549 -41.70 26.07 -8.28
N LYS A 550 -42.62 25.42 -7.55
CA LYS A 550 -44.07 25.62 -7.72
C LYS A 550 -44.49 27.07 -7.49
N ARG A 551 -44.01 27.70 -6.41
CA ARG A 551 -44.31 29.11 -6.07
C ARG A 551 -43.81 30.05 -7.17
N TRP A 552 -42.60 29.83 -7.71
CA TRP A 552 -42.05 30.60 -8.83
C TRP A 552 -42.90 30.44 -10.09
N HIS A 553 -43.30 29.23 -10.46
CA HIS A 553 -44.19 29.03 -11.60
C HIS A 553 -45.51 29.78 -11.44
N LYS A 554 -46.08 29.79 -10.22
CA LYS A 554 -47.33 30.51 -9.86
C LYS A 554 -47.21 32.05 -9.84
N LEU A 555 -46.01 32.64 -9.77
CA LEU A 555 -45.84 34.10 -9.84
C LEU A 555 -46.29 34.67 -11.20
N SER A 556 -46.88 35.86 -11.20
CA SER A 556 -47.13 36.63 -12.42
C SER A 556 -45.82 37.06 -13.10
N GLN A 557 -45.88 37.38 -14.39
CA GLN A 557 -44.71 37.85 -15.13
C GLN A 557 -44.13 39.13 -14.52
N ASN A 558 -44.99 40.11 -14.18
CA ASN A 558 -44.58 41.34 -13.50
C ASN A 558 -43.84 41.10 -12.16
N GLN A 559 -44.15 40.01 -11.43
CA GLN A 559 -43.39 39.64 -10.22
C GLN A 559 -42.03 39.03 -10.57
N LYS A 560 -41.96 38.15 -11.58
CA LYS A 560 -40.71 37.59 -12.10
C LYS A 560 -39.76 38.70 -12.62
N ASP A 561 -40.32 39.72 -13.25
CA ASP A 561 -39.57 40.87 -13.77
C ASP A 561 -39.09 41.83 -12.67
N LYS A 562 -39.80 41.94 -11.53
CA LYS A 562 -39.25 42.59 -10.33
C LYS A 562 -37.99 41.88 -9.83
N TYR A 563 -38.02 40.55 -9.70
CA TYR A 563 -36.83 39.77 -9.31
C TYR A 563 -35.70 39.85 -10.34
N LYS A 564 -36.03 39.94 -11.64
CA LYS A 564 -35.05 40.21 -12.71
C LYS A 564 -34.40 41.58 -12.53
N LYS A 565 -35.17 42.64 -12.26
CA LYS A 565 -34.63 43.99 -12.02
C LYS A 565 -33.71 44.03 -10.79
N VAL A 566 -34.11 43.42 -9.67
CA VAL A 566 -33.28 43.34 -8.45
C VAL A 566 -31.96 42.61 -8.71
N VAL A 567 -31.96 41.57 -9.55
CA VAL A 567 -30.73 40.90 -10.01
C VAL A 567 -29.85 41.82 -10.85
N GLU A 568 -30.43 42.58 -11.77
CA GLU A 568 -29.70 43.52 -12.63
C GLU A 568 -29.09 44.67 -11.81
N GLU A 569 -29.80 45.16 -10.80
CA GLU A 569 -29.37 46.19 -9.84
C GLU A 569 -28.22 45.70 -8.95
N GLN A 570 -28.36 44.53 -8.30
CA GLN A 570 -27.27 43.94 -7.50
C GLN A 570 -26.05 43.57 -8.36
N GLN A 571 -26.21 43.23 -9.64
CA GLN A 571 -25.06 43.00 -10.54
C GLN A 571 -24.32 44.28 -10.92
N ILE A 572 -25.00 45.44 -10.94
CA ILE A 572 -24.36 46.74 -11.13
C ILE A 572 -23.61 47.14 -9.85
N GLU A 573 -24.24 47.00 -8.69
CA GLU A 573 -23.66 47.25 -7.37
C GLU A 573 -22.40 46.39 -7.14
N TYR A 574 -22.53 45.07 -7.28
CA TYR A 574 -21.41 44.12 -7.20
C TYR A 574 -20.25 44.46 -8.15
N LYS A 575 -20.54 44.96 -9.36
CA LYS A 575 -19.50 45.36 -10.31
C LYS A 575 -18.75 46.60 -9.80
N ALA A 576 -19.46 47.56 -9.19
CA ALA A 576 -18.86 48.74 -8.59
C ALA A 576 -18.04 48.39 -7.34
N GLU A 577 -18.57 47.52 -6.45
CA GLU A 577 -17.84 46.97 -5.29
C GLU A 577 -16.54 46.28 -5.72
N LEU A 578 -16.62 45.39 -6.72
CA LEU A 578 -15.46 44.65 -7.22
C LEU A 578 -14.41 45.59 -7.84
N GLU A 579 -14.84 46.65 -8.54
CA GLU A 579 -13.93 47.66 -9.09
C GLU A 579 -13.28 48.52 -7.99
N ALA A 580 -14.03 48.88 -6.93
CA ALA A 580 -13.52 49.59 -5.77
C ALA A 580 -12.51 48.73 -4.98
N TRP A 581 -12.84 47.48 -4.71
CA TRP A 581 -11.96 46.52 -4.02
C TRP A 581 -10.67 46.24 -4.83
N VAL A 582 -10.76 46.09 -6.15
CA VAL A 582 -9.55 45.98 -7.01
C VAL A 582 -8.72 47.27 -6.96
N LYS A 583 -9.31 48.46 -6.76
CA LYS A 583 -8.56 49.72 -6.59
C LYS A 583 -7.88 49.83 -5.22
N SER A 584 -8.46 49.27 -4.15
CA SER A 584 -7.88 49.32 -2.79
C SER A 584 -6.74 48.34 -2.55
N LEU A 585 -6.61 47.26 -3.31
CA LEU A 585 -5.46 46.34 -3.27
C LEU A 585 -4.14 47.07 -3.56
N SER A 586 -3.00 46.55 -3.10
CA SER A 586 -1.68 47.11 -3.47
C SER A 586 -1.39 46.96 -4.98
N PRO A 587 -0.43 47.71 -5.56
CA PRO A 587 -0.04 47.56 -6.96
C PRO A 587 0.42 46.13 -7.32
N HIS A 588 1.06 45.42 -6.37
CA HIS A 588 1.50 44.04 -6.56
C HIS A 588 0.32 43.07 -6.58
N GLU A 589 -0.58 43.15 -5.60
CA GLU A 589 -1.79 42.31 -5.55
C GLU A 589 -2.72 42.56 -6.73
N ARG A 590 -2.83 43.81 -7.21
CA ARG A 590 -3.53 44.16 -8.45
C ARG A 590 -2.97 43.43 -9.67
N ALA A 591 -1.65 43.32 -9.79
CA ALA A 591 -1.01 42.59 -10.88
C ALA A 591 -1.34 41.09 -10.79
N VAL A 592 -1.19 40.48 -9.61
CA VAL A 592 -1.52 39.06 -9.37
C VAL A 592 -3.01 38.77 -9.63
N TYR A 593 -3.93 39.63 -9.16
CA TYR A 593 -5.37 39.48 -9.43
C TYR A 593 -5.67 39.57 -10.93
N LYS A 594 -5.03 40.49 -11.66
CA LYS A 594 -5.20 40.65 -13.12
C LYS A 594 -4.66 39.44 -13.90
N GLU A 595 -3.56 38.85 -13.47
CA GLU A 595 -3.00 37.64 -14.09
C GLU A 595 -3.86 36.39 -13.83
N VAL A 596 -4.30 36.18 -12.58
CA VAL A 596 -5.17 35.06 -12.20
C VAL A 596 -6.54 35.16 -12.87
N SER A 597 -7.15 36.35 -12.90
CA SER A 597 -8.47 36.57 -13.52
C SER A 597 -8.44 36.49 -15.06
N SER A 598 -7.39 36.97 -15.72
CA SER A 598 -7.23 36.84 -17.17
C SER A 598 -6.96 35.39 -17.60
N THR A 599 -6.11 34.66 -16.88
CA THR A 599 -5.86 33.23 -17.12
C THR A 599 -7.13 32.39 -16.96
N LYS A 600 -8.01 32.74 -16.01
CA LYS A 600 -9.31 32.10 -15.79
C LYS A 600 -10.32 32.35 -16.93
N ARG A 601 -10.23 33.49 -17.65
CA ARG A 601 -10.98 33.73 -18.89
C ARG A 601 -10.39 32.94 -20.07
N ARG A 602 -9.06 32.86 -20.16
CA ARG A 602 -8.35 32.07 -21.18
C ARG A 602 -8.65 30.57 -21.06
N SER A 603 -8.77 30.01 -19.85
CA SER A 603 -9.13 28.59 -19.67
C SER A 603 -10.60 28.25 -19.95
N THR A 604 -11.50 29.24 -20.09
CA THR A 604 -12.90 29.02 -20.51
C THR A 604 -13.12 29.29 -22.00
N ALA A 605 -12.12 29.81 -22.71
CA ALA A 605 -12.13 29.92 -24.16
C ALA A 605 -11.92 28.53 -24.80
N LYS A 606 -13.02 27.77 -24.94
CA LYS A 606 -13.05 26.52 -25.71
C LYS A 606 -12.51 26.81 -27.12
N ALA A 607 -11.48 26.07 -27.56
CA ALA A 607 -10.74 26.36 -28.79
C ALA A 607 -11.68 26.60 -29.98
N GLN A 608 -11.62 27.81 -30.54
CA GLN A 608 -12.48 28.22 -31.65
C GLN A 608 -11.92 27.66 -32.96
N GLY A 609 -12.18 26.37 -33.22
CA GLY A 609 -12.01 25.79 -34.55
C GLY A 609 -12.78 26.60 -35.60
N PRO A 610 -12.28 26.67 -36.85
CA PRO A 610 -12.74 27.65 -37.83
C PRO A 610 -14.24 27.52 -38.13
N ARG A 611 -14.99 28.57 -37.79
CA ARG A 611 -16.42 28.70 -38.09
C ARG A 611 -16.69 30.00 -38.84
N ALA A 612 -16.80 29.91 -40.16
CA ALA A 612 -18.04 30.25 -40.86
C ALA A 612 -17.93 30.04 -42.39
N LYS A 613 -18.82 29.21 -42.93
CA LYS A 613 -19.88 29.77 -43.80
C LYS A 613 -21.21 29.42 -43.15
N VAL A 614 -22.14 30.38 -43.11
CA VAL A 614 -23.32 30.35 -42.22
C VAL A 614 -24.58 30.59 -43.04
N ARG A 615 -25.55 29.68 -42.88
CA ARG A 615 -26.93 29.81 -43.42
C ARG A 615 -26.96 29.81 -44.97
N ILE A 616 -28.10 29.66 -45.65
CA ILE A 616 -29.48 30.10 -45.38
C ILE A 616 -30.51 28.99 -45.60
N MET A 617 -31.50 28.91 -44.70
CA MET A 617 -32.74 28.17 -44.92
C MET A 617 -33.64 28.96 -45.87
N LYS A 618 -34.21 28.32 -46.90
CA LYS A 618 -35.18 28.97 -47.80
C LYS A 618 -36.52 28.23 -47.82
N ALA A 619 -37.38 28.54 -46.85
CA ALA A 619 -38.81 28.50 -47.13
C ALA A 619 -39.16 29.65 -48.10
N LYS A 620 -40.07 29.42 -49.04
CA LYS A 620 -40.47 30.41 -50.06
C LYS A 620 -41.74 31.13 -49.61
N ALA A 621 -41.69 32.46 -49.49
CA ALA A 621 -42.87 33.30 -49.47
C ALA A 621 -43.42 33.51 -50.89
N VAL A 622 -44.73 33.78 -51.00
CA VAL A 622 -45.45 33.94 -52.27
C VAL A 622 -45.19 35.34 -52.86
N GLY A 623 -45.08 35.42 -54.19
CA GLY A 623 -44.93 36.65 -54.96
C GLY A 623 -44.79 36.33 -56.46
N ALA A 624 -45.41 37.15 -57.33
CA ALA A 624 -45.53 36.94 -58.78
C ALA A 624 -44.17 37.10 -59.53
N THR A 625 -44.00 36.78 -60.83
CA THR A 625 -44.98 36.67 -61.94
C THR A 625 -44.47 35.78 -63.10
N ALA A 626 -45.39 35.26 -63.93
CA ALA A 626 -45.22 34.81 -65.35
C ALA A 626 -44.36 33.56 -65.69
N GLY A 627 -44.78 32.84 -66.74
CA GLY A 627 -44.08 31.69 -67.37
C GLY A 627 -44.91 30.39 -67.34
N GLY A 628 -45.46 29.95 -68.49
CA GLY A 628 -46.47 28.87 -68.56
C GLY A 628 -46.00 27.51 -69.13
N LEU A 629 -46.96 26.58 -69.23
CA LEU A 629 -46.88 25.20 -69.78
C LEU A 629 -46.10 24.19 -68.89
N GLY A 630 -46.52 22.92 -68.71
CA GLY A 630 -47.78 22.23 -69.05
C GLY A 630 -47.75 20.73 -68.67
N ALA A 631 -48.91 20.14 -68.30
CA ALA A 631 -49.15 18.72 -67.93
C ALA A 631 -48.40 18.15 -66.68
N GLY A 632 -48.91 17.17 -65.92
CA GLY A 632 -50.29 16.60 -65.88
C GLY A 632 -50.45 15.44 -64.87
N GLY A 633 -51.45 15.52 -63.98
CA GLY A 633 -51.90 14.44 -63.04
C GLY A 633 -51.04 14.20 -61.78
N GLY A 634 -51.57 13.73 -60.64
CA GLY A 634 -52.98 13.64 -60.21
C GLY A 634 -53.25 12.77 -58.95
N ARG A 635 -54.03 13.30 -57.98
CA ARG A 635 -54.61 12.61 -56.76
C ARG A 635 -53.57 12.30 -55.64
N ARG A 636 -53.76 12.66 -54.34
CA ARG A 636 -54.77 12.31 -53.28
C ARG A 636 -54.59 10.88 -52.72
N ALA A 637 -54.69 10.57 -51.42
CA ALA A 637 -54.85 11.38 -50.18
C ALA A 637 -54.54 10.53 -48.88
N MET A 638 -54.83 11.11 -47.69
CA MET A 638 -55.31 10.53 -46.40
C MET A 638 -55.37 8.99 -46.19
N ALA A 639 -55.33 8.40 -44.98
CA ALA A 639 -54.95 8.75 -43.58
C ALA A 639 -55.31 7.54 -42.64
N TYR A 640 -55.01 7.61 -41.32
CA TYR A 640 -55.62 6.82 -40.21
C TYR A 640 -55.39 5.26 -40.23
N ARG A 641 -55.51 4.44 -39.16
CA ARG A 641 -55.70 4.53 -37.68
C ARG A 641 -55.35 3.16 -37.03
N ALA A 642 -55.29 3.13 -35.69
CA ALA A 642 -55.65 1.99 -34.81
C ALA A 642 -54.58 0.92 -34.47
N LYS A 643 -54.88 0.21 -33.36
CA LYS A 643 -54.22 -0.96 -32.76
C LYS A 643 -55.31 -1.91 -32.25
N GLN A 644 -55.02 -3.21 -32.18
CA GLN A 644 -55.36 -4.23 -31.16
C GLN A 644 -54.82 -5.57 -31.70
N ASP A 645 -54.06 -6.42 -30.99
CA ASP A 645 -54.22 -7.13 -29.69
C ASP A 645 -54.82 -8.55 -29.85
N THR A 646 -54.51 -9.44 -28.88
CA THR A 646 -54.84 -10.89 -28.80
C THR A 646 -54.09 -11.82 -29.78
N SER A 647 -53.97 -13.15 -29.54
CA SER A 647 -53.62 -13.94 -28.33
C SER A 647 -53.43 -15.42 -28.73
N ASP A 648 -52.85 -16.21 -27.81
CA ASP A 648 -53.02 -17.66 -27.58
C ASP A 648 -52.39 -18.75 -28.49
N SER A 649 -51.68 -19.66 -27.79
CA SER A 649 -51.75 -21.14 -27.80
C SER A 649 -51.18 -22.05 -28.91
N ASP A 650 -50.29 -22.96 -28.45
CA ASP A 650 -50.40 -24.45 -28.46
C ASP A 650 -50.31 -25.23 -29.81
N ASP A 651 -49.70 -26.44 -29.92
CA ASP A 651 -48.70 -27.19 -29.08
C ASP A 651 -48.07 -28.34 -29.94
N ASP A 652 -47.52 -29.39 -29.30
CA ASP A 652 -47.17 -30.76 -29.81
C ASP A 652 -45.85 -30.89 -30.63
N GLU A 653 -44.84 -31.72 -30.29
CA GLU A 653 -44.70 -33.20 -30.05
C GLU A 653 -44.43 -34.03 -31.35
N GLU A 654 -43.62 -35.10 -31.43
CA GLU A 654 -42.85 -35.91 -30.45
C GLU A 654 -41.65 -36.69 -31.09
N LYS A 655 -40.76 -37.23 -30.21
CA LYS A 655 -39.73 -38.32 -30.29
C LYS A 655 -39.19 -38.94 -31.61
N THR A 656 -37.88 -39.26 -31.59
CA THR A 656 -37.30 -40.65 -31.71
C THR A 656 -35.75 -40.65 -31.54
N ASP A 657 -35.04 -41.80 -31.56
CA ASP A 657 -34.70 -42.61 -30.37
C ASP A 657 -33.42 -43.50 -30.54
N SER A 658 -32.94 -44.12 -29.45
CA SER A 658 -32.11 -45.36 -29.34
C SER A 658 -30.61 -45.48 -29.76
N SER A 659 -29.87 -46.14 -28.86
CA SER A 659 -28.77 -47.13 -29.06
C SER A 659 -27.30 -46.77 -29.36
N ASP A 660 -26.46 -46.97 -28.32
CA ASP A 660 -25.60 -48.17 -28.13
C ASP A 660 -24.06 -48.11 -28.34
N SER A 661 -23.40 -49.11 -27.72
CA SER A 661 -22.04 -49.66 -27.88
C SER A 661 -20.96 -49.19 -26.89
N GLU A 662 -20.28 -50.20 -26.34
CA GLU A 662 -19.22 -50.14 -25.33
C GLU A 662 -17.83 -50.18 -26.02
N GLU A 663 -16.73 -50.19 -25.24
CA GLU A 663 -15.57 -51.11 -25.31
C GLU A 663 -14.52 -50.67 -24.27
N GLU A 664 -13.70 -51.61 -23.81
CA GLU A 664 -12.66 -51.42 -22.78
C GLU A 664 -11.26 -51.34 -23.41
N ASP A 665 -10.27 -50.81 -22.70
CA ASP A 665 -8.85 -51.19 -22.87
C ASP A 665 -8.00 -50.64 -21.72
N GLU A 666 -7.32 -51.52 -20.98
CA GLU A 666 -6.27 -51.17 -20.00
C GLU A 666 -4.91 -51.56 -20.58
N GLU A 667 -3.91 -50.66 -20.54
CA GLU A 667 -2.51 -51.03 -20.79
C GLU A 667 -1.56 -50.32 -19.81
N GLU A 668 -0.61 -51.09 -19.30
CA GLU A 668 0.32 -50.73 -18.23
C GLU A 668 1.67 -50.27 -18.79
N SER A 669 2.26 -49.20 -18.26
CA SER A 669 3.69 -48.95 -18.50
C SER A 669 4.42 -48.13 -17.44
N SER A 670 5.55 -48.70 -17.02
CA SER A 670 6.48 -48.19 -16.04
C SER A 670 7.34 -47.04 -16.53
N GLY A 671 7.85 -46.20 -15.62
CA GLY A 671 9.23 -45.73 -15.77
C GLY A 671 9.63 -44.45 -15.03
N SER A 672 10.77 -44.55 -14.32
CA SER A 672 11.63 -43.46 -13.84
C SER A 672 11.01 -42.41 -12.91
N SER A 673 11.35 -42.52 -11.62
CA SER A 673 11.52 -41.32 -10.79
C SER A 673 12.87 -40.68 -11.10
N ASP A 674 12.92 -39.36 -11.12
CA ASP A 674 14.14 -38.60 -10.79
C ASP A 674 13.76 -37.58 -9.70
N SER A 675 14.74 -37.15 -8.91
CA SER A 675 14.51 -36.26 -7.77
C SER A 675 15.70 -35.34 -7.57
N ASP A 676 15.60 -34.15 -8.16
CA ASP A 676 16.57 -33.08 -8.02
C ASP A 676 16.48 -32.49 -6.59
N ASP A 677 17.50 -32.78 -5.78
CA ASP A 677 17.66 -32.36 -4.39
C ASP A 677 18.71 -31.22 -4.35
N ASP A 678 18.31 -30.02 -4.76
CA ASP A 678 19.16 -28.82 -4.91
C ASP A 678 19.50 -28.17 -3.56
N ASP A 679 20.52 -28.69 -2.86
CA ASP A 679 21.12 -28.09 -1.66
C ASP A 679 22.09 -26.93 -2.05
N ASP A 680 21.52 -25.77 -2.38
CA ASP A 680 22.24 -24.58 -2.87
C ASP A 680 22.84 -23.75 -1.70
N ASP A 681 23.97 -24.21 -1.15
CA ASP A 681 24.67 -23.66 0.04
C ASP A 681 25.44 -22.34 -0.27
N ASP A 682 24.72 -21.33 -0.78
CA ASP A 682 25.29 -20.07 -1.29
C ASP A 682 25.49 -19.01 -0.19
N GLU A 683 26.56 -19.18 0.61
CA GLU A 683 27.07 -18.17 1.55
C GLU A 683 27.42 -16.83 0.83
N ASN A 684 26.43 -15.94 0.70
CA ASN A 684 26.62 -14.51 0.44
C ASN A 684 26.13 -13.70 1.66
N ASP A 685 26.94 -12.77 2.15
CA ASP A 685 26.50 -11.72 3.07
C ASP A 685 25.70 -10.65 2.29
N ASP A 686 24.41 -10.91 2.03
CA ASP A 686 23.42 -9.85 1.73
C ASP A 686 22.54 -9.67 2.99
N ASP A 687 22.66 -8.49 3.63
CA ASP A 687 21.77 -8.03 4.72
C ASP A 687 20.38 -7.67 4.10
N ASP A 688 19.53 -8.66 3.83
CA ASP A 688 18.12 -8.44 3.43
C ASP A 688 17.17 -8.46 4.65
N ASP A 689 16.27 -7.47 4.71
CA ASP A 689 15.34 -7.23 5.82
C ASP A 689 14.09 -8.12 5.74
N GLU A 690 13.92 -9.07 6.67
CA GLU A 690 12.62 -9.71 6.95
C GLU A 690 12.06 -9.24 8.31
N ASP A 691 11.08 -8.31 8.25
CA ASP A 691 10.22 -7.93 9.38
C ASP A 691 9.17 -9.03 9.64
N ASP A 692 9.52 -10.05 10.43
CA ASP A 692 8.53 -10.94 11.05
C ASP A 692 8.02 -10.31 12.38
N ASP A 693 6.76 -9.91 12.41
CA ASP A 693 6.02 -9.49 13.62
C ASP A 693 5.76 -10.71 14.55
N ASP A 694 5.52 -10.44 15.84
CA ASP A 694 5.31 -11.45 16.89
C ASP A 694 4.10 -12.38 16.66
N ASP A 695 4.18 -13.64 17.13
CA ASP A 695 3.26 -14.13 18.17
C ASP A 695 3.77 -15.41 18.89
N ASP A 696 3.27 -15.62 20.12
CA ASP A 696 3.37 -16.79 21.02
C ASP A 696 4.74 -17.49 21.29
N ASP A 697 5.27 -17.29 22.50
CA ASP A 697 5.26 -18.38 23.51
C ASP A 697 5.22 -17.81 24.95
N GLN A 698 4.71 -18.59 25.90
CA GLN A 698 4.57 -18.23 27.31
C GLN A 698 5.80 -18.65 28.13
N SER A 699 6.16 -17.85 29.14
CA SER A 699 7.09 -18.26 30.19
C SER A 699 6.89 -17.44 31.46
N ASP A 700 6.24 -18.01 32.48
CA ASP A 700 6.09 -17.35 33.77
C ASP A 700 7.43 -17.24 34.51
N PRO A 701 7.78 -16.07 35.08
CA PRO A 701 8.93 -15.94 35.96
C PRO A 701 8.60 -16.49 37.35
N THR A 702 8.90 -17.78 37.57
CA THR A 702 8.90 -18.37 38.91
C THR A 702 9.97 -17.69 39.78
N SER A 703 9.52 -16.91 40.76
CA SER A 703 10.39 -16.16 41.68
C SER A 703 9.96 -16.38 43.12
N SER A 704 10.39 -17.51 43.69
CA SER A 704 10.27 -17.78 45.12
C SER A 704 11.12 -16.81 45.94
N SER A 705 10.48 -16.09 46.86
CA SER A 705 11.16 -15.48 48.00
C SER A 705 10.23 -15.56 49.22
N THR A 706 10.73 -16.20 50.28
CA THR A 706 10.19 -16.08 51.64
C THR A 706 10.17 -14.60 52.05
N GLY A 707 9.17 -14.10 52.76
CA GLY A 707 8.77 -14.55 54.10
C GLY A 707 9.47 -13.59 55.08
N ASP A 708 8.92 -12.40 55.25
CA ASP A 708 7.89 -12.06 56.27
C ASP A 708 8.52 -11.80 57.64
N SER A 709 8.03 -10.78 58.35
CA SER A 709 8.60 -10.35 59.62
C SER A 709 7.49 -9.83 60.52
N SER A 710 6.99 -10.73 61.37
CA SER A 710 6.07 -10.43 62.45
C SER A 710 6.82 -10.40 63.78
N GLU A 711 7.14 -9.20 64.26
CA GLU A 711 7.46 -9.00 65.67
C GLU A 711 6.15 -8.97 66.47
N THR A 712 6.13 -9.68 67.60
CA THR A 712 5.06 -9.61 68.61
C THR A 712 5.70 -9.41 69.98
N ASP A 713 5.08 -8.58 70.81
CA ASP A 713 5.65 -8.01 72.03
C ASP A 713 6.23 -9.00 73.05
N SER A 714 7.37 -8.57 73.63
CA SER A 714 7.82 -8.70 75.03
C SER A 714 7.66 -10.04 75.79
N ASP A 715 8.82 -10.64 76.14
CA ASP A 715 9.33 -10.60 77.53
C ASP A 715 10.87 -10.44 77.49
#